data_AF-A0AA40CQP0-F1
#
_entry.id   AF-A0AA40CQP0-F1
#
_cell.length_a   1.000
_cell.length_b   1.000
_cell.length_c   1.000
_cell.angle_alpha   90.00
_cell.angle_beta   90.00
_cell.angle_gamma   90.00
#
_symmetry.space_group_name_H-M   'P 1'
#
loop_
_entity.id
_entity.type
_entity.pdbx_description
1 polymer ?
#
loop_
_entity_poly.entity_id
_entity_poly.type
_entity_poly.pdbx_seq_one_letter_code
_entity_poly.pdbx_strand_id
1 'polypeptide(L)'
;MRPLTIPLLASTALLAASQQVPLELDESPLAAPCSGGYSFPAIVCIRNRGAVIRGDWERPVTNDLAHADTFRSTNMPHEPSFRHVQDADFVVWDESRGQHVLGPAPAVDFVFTTKGLLSHEAPVYSPETNELYFARLEHRFLAQLAVDLNADPPVLREKTANPPIYGATGARYRKGLIYFSTLGGDDFGGHSCRPGIYTLNATSGESRALLNNYYGYYFNGADDFDIDADGHIWFTDNDYGRAVRLNAAAPQLNPATYRFDPATGLVTVVEDTLREPNGAQFSPDGLTLYLTDTGAGETVIDAAVEPAPPIQYNSTGKRSVYAYDVDPVRKVLGNKRPFYQSMQMVPDGIKVSEDGYVVAGTGGGVIVLSPEGEPVVLVQTNFTADPLTLVGKEDPKAWHTEKKWAVAIVVSCYGLIIPATAAMVVPAFTQISHDLNISGDGEVQLVMSVFLLGWGIGPILVAPLSEVYGRRLLLNTGHTLFLITNTLCGCVSNKSHFMLLRFISGLCGSGPMSIGAGVLSDLWHKEERGLSLSIYALGPLAGPAIGPIAAGYIVGKLSWRWIFFSASTFAFIMLVLGYFLLLETFPPVLLRWKKQHLRAKGIFVGHDDDEVDEAKGKTLSSLKGELKRPFVMLGTQPIIQTVALLMGFLFGLNQLTIATFETLWEERYGMPPRKASLNYAFIAAGLTFGSQVGGRINDKIYAHYKRRNNQTGRPEFRAPLMLAVAILLPVGQLLYGWSAQFRLHWLLPDIGVTLFSTGIIVGYQCIQAYVIDCYPVYAASAMGSLTLLRSAGGFVFPEVAPALYRALGYGWASTLIAGVAGVVGVAAPVVLWVWGPRLRARSPYASGEVGL
;
A
#
# COMPACT_ATOMS: atom_id res chain seq x y z
N MET A 1 -40.90 17.57 -46.49
CA MET A 1 -41.95 18.34 -45.79
C MET A 1 -42.61 17.45 -44.76
N ARG A 2 -42.92 18.04 -43.59
CA ARG A 2 -43.52 17.49 -42.35
C ARG A 2 -42.57 16.73 -41.40
N PRO A 3 -42.45 17.17 -40.13
CA PRO A 3 -41.59 16.55 -39.13
C PRO A 3 -42.33 15.39 -38.43
N LEU A 4 -41.61 14.30 -38.16
CA LEU A 4 -42.10 13.23 -37.30
C LEU A 4 -41.95 13.64 -35.84
N THR A 5 -43.09 13.91 -35.19
CA THR A 5 -43.23 14.00 -33.74
C THR A 5 -42.96 12.63 -33.11
N ILE A 6 -41.89 12.53 -32.33
CA ILE A 6 -41.58 11.37 -31.47
C ILE A 6 -42.44 11.50 -30.21
N PRO A 7 -43.23 10.48 -29.82
CA PRO A 7 -43.95 10.50 -28.56
C PRO A 7 -42.95 10.30 -27.41
N LEU A 8 -42.94 11.22 -26.45
CA LEU A 8 -42.30 11.00 -25.15
C LEU A 8 -42.96 9.79 -24.50
N LEU A 9 -42.25 8.66 -24.46
CA LEU A 9 -42.53 7.61 -23.48
C LEU A 9 -42.18 8.20 -22.12
N ALA A 10 -43.22 8.60 -21.39
CA ALA A 10 -43.17 8.86 -19.97
C ALA A 10 -42.65 7.59 -19.28
N SER A 11 -41.36 7.56 -19.02
CA SER A 11 -40.79 6.67 -18.02
C SER A 11 -41.48 7.01 -16.70
N THR A 12 -42.28 6.06 -16.21
CA THR A 12 -42.73 5.99 -14.83
C THR A 12 -41.51 6.08 -13.93
N ALA A 13 -41.15 7.31 -13.56
CA ALA A 13 -40.32 7.56 -12.41
C ALA A 13 -40.99 6.84 -11.26
N LEU A 14 -40.25 5.95 -10.59
CA LEU A 14 -40.55 5.62 -9.22
C LEU A 14 -40.69 6.97 -8.50
N LEU A 15 -41.93 7.34 -8.18
CA LEU A 15 -42.23 8.13 -7.01
C LEU A 15 -41.74 7.28 -5.83
N ALA A 16 -40.43 7.35 -5.58
CA ALA A 16 -39.96 7.31 -4.22
C ALA A 16 -40.77 8.40 -3.55
N ALA A 17 -41.70 8.00 -2.68
CA ALA A 17 -42.28 8.92 -1.74
C ALA A 17 -41.10 9.67 -1.14
N SER A 18 -40.95 10.95 -1.48
CA SER A 18 -40.12 11.83 -0.70
C SER A 18 -40.80 11.83 0.66
N GLN A 19 -40.35 10.95 1.56
CA GLN A 19 -40.45 11.24 2.97
C GLN A 19 -39.80 12.61 3.06
N GLN A 20 -40.64 13.65 3.16
CA GLN A 20 -40.21 14.95 3.63
C GLN A 20 -39.59 14.62 4.99
N VAL A 21 -38.27 14.51 5.03
CA VAL A 21 -37.55 14.55 6.29
C VAL A 21 -38.04 15.83 6.93
N PRO A 22 -38.70 15.77 8.11
CA PRO A 22 -39.21 16.97 8.74
C PRO A 22 -38.07 17.98 8.83
N LEU A 23 -38.32 19.22 8.40
CA LEU A 23 -37.41 20.35 8.64
C LEU A 23 -37.45 20.79 10.12
N GLU A 24 -38.01 19.96 10.99
CA GLU A 24 -38.06 20.19 12.43
C GLU A 24 -36.69 19.87 13.01
N LEU A 25 -36.13 20.87 13.69
CA LEU A 25 -34.89 20.75 14.41
C LEU A 25 -35.11 19.92 15.67
N ASP A 26 -34.23 18.96 15.93
CA ASP A 26 -34.23 18.20 17.18
C ASP A 26 -34.13 19.17 18.37
N GLU A 27 -35.18 19.19 19.20
CA GLU A 27 -35.27 20.06 20.38
C GLU A 27 -34.41 19.58 21.56
N SER A 28 -33.72 18.45 21.42
CA SER A 28 -32.81 17.92 22.43
C SER A 28 -31.65 18.88 22.76
N PRO A 29 -31.03 18.73 23.96
CA PRO A 29 -29.85 19.49 24.33
C PRO A 29 -28.70 19.33 23.32
N LEU A 30 -28.04 20.44 22.97
CA LEU A 30 -26.96 20.45 21.97
C LEU A 30 -25.72 19.67 22.41
N ALA A 31 -25.42 19.64 23.71
CA ALA A 31 -24.31 18.88 24.28
C ALA A 31 -24.88 17.83 25.24
N ALA A 32 -24.51 16.58 25.06
CA ALA A 32 -25.01 15.49 25.87
C ALA A 32 -23.92 14.44 26.11
N PRO A 33 -24.05 13.59 27.16
CA PRO A 33 -23.25 12.38 27.25
C PRO A 33 -23.39 11.56 25.96
N CYS A 34 -22.28 10.99 25.49
CA CYS A 34 -22.31 10.11 24.34
C CYS A 34 -23.04 8.80 24.67
N SER A 35 -23.76 8.24 23.68
CA SER A 35 -24.55 7.02 23.81
C SER A 35 -23.73 5.72 23.80
N GLY A 36 -22.47 5.77 23.35
CA GLY A 36 -21.54 4.64 23.17
C GLY A 36 -20.94 4.01 24.43
N GLY A 37 -21.52 4.21 25.61
CA GLY A 37 -21.00 3.62 26.87
C GLY A 37 -19.79 4.34 27.46
N TYR A 38 -19.52 5.56 27.01
CA TYR A 38 -18.41 6.38 27.49
C TYR A 38 -18.58 6.91 28.92
N SER A 39 -17.45 7.16 29.58
CA SER A 39 -17.43 7.79 30.91
C SER A 39 -17.75 9.29 30.81
N PHE A 40 -18.79 9.72 31.52
CA PHE A 40 -19.19 11.11 31.66
C PHE A 40 -18.67 11.69 33.00
N PRO A 41 -18.18 12.94 33.08
CA PRO A 41 -18.20 13.99 32.05
C PRO A 41 -17.00 14.03 31.09
N ALA A 42 -16.09 13.05 31.15
CA ALA A 42 -14.87 13.07 30.34
C ALA A 42 -15.14 13.19 28.83
N ILE A 43 -16.24 12.60 28.34
CA ILE A 43 -16.64 12.64 26.93
C ILE A 43 -18.04 13.22 26.76
N VAL A 44 -18.14 14.19 25.85
CA VAL A 44 -19.39 14.86 25.50
C VAL A 44 -19.59 14.86 23.99
N CYS A 45 -20.80 14.53 23.57
CA CYS A 45 -21.21 14.54 22.17
C CYS A 45 -21.99 15.82 21.85
N ILE A 46 -21.64 16.45 20.73
CA ILE A 46 -22.34 17.61 20.17
C ILE A 46 -23.37 17.13 19.14
N ARG A 47 -24.65 17.31 19.46
CA ARG A 47 -25.76 16.98 18.56
C ARG A 47 -25.88 18.01 17.44
N ASN A 48 -26.38 17.56 16.29
CA ASN A 48 -26.60 18.38 15.10
C ASN A 48 -25.38 19.22 14.69
N ARG A 49 -24.18 18.75 15.07
CA ARG A 49 -22.90 19.42 14.88
C ARG A 49 -22.83 20.86 15.41
N GLY A 50 -23.72 21.25 16.33
CA GLY A 50 -23.78 22.61 16.88
C GLY A 50 -24.24 23.68 15.89
N ALA A 51 -24.88 23.30 14.78
CA ALA A 51 -25.21 24.21 13.68
C ALA A 51 -26.37 25.19 13.98
N VAL A 52 -27.24 24.87 14.95
CA VAL A 52 -28.34 25.74 15.36
C VAL A 52 -28.21 26.07 16.84
N ILE A 53 -27.88 27.32 17.11
CA ILE A 53 -27.76 27.88 18.45
C ILE A 53 -29.08 28.57 18.80
N ARG A 54 -29.59 28.37 20.02
CA ARG A 54 -30.81 29.02 20.50
C ARG A 54 -30.51 30.34 21.20
N GLY A 55 -31.31 31.36 20.91
CA GLY A 55 -31.22 32.69 21.52
C GLY A 55 -30.10 33.56 20.95
N ASP A 56 -29.94 34.74 21.55
CA ASP A 56 -28.95 35.74 21.12
C ASP A 56 -27.61 35.45 21.80
N TRP A 57 -26.75 34.70 21.13
CA TRP A 57 -25.41 34.39 21.62
C TRP A 57 -24.39 34.35 20.49
N GLU A 58 -23.19 34.86 20.78
CA GLU A 58 -22.02 34.77 19.91
C GLU A 58 -20.75 34.50 20.73
N ARG A 59 -19.74 33.86 20.10
CA ARG A 59 -18.44 33.66 20.73
C ARG A 59 -17.66 34.98 20.70
N PRO A 60 -16.99 35.38 21.81
CA PRO A 60 -16.16 36.59 21.81
C PRO A 60 -15.00 36.47 20.82
N VAL A 61 -14.78 37.54 20.06
CA VAL A 61 -13.61 37.74 19.19
C VAL A 61 -12.52 38.43 20.01
N THR A 62 -11.27 38.03 19.84
CA THR A 62 -10.13 38.60 20.55
C THR A 62 -9.01 38.99 19.59
N ASN A 63 -8.30 40.06 19.93
CA ASN A 63 -7.06 40.47 19.28
C ASN A 63 -5.84 40.30 20.20
N ASP A 64 -6.00 39.50 21.26
CA ASP A 64 -4.98 39.27 22.28
C ASP A 64 -4.64 37.77 22.31
N LEU A 65 -3.40 37.45 21.94
CA LEU A 65 -2.89 36.08 21.93
C LEU A 65 -2.88 35.48 23.34
N ALA A 66 -2.72 36.29 24.39
CA ALA A 66 -2.74 35.82 25.78
C ALA A 66 -4.13 35.34 26.23
N HIS A 67 -5.18 35.77 25.52
CA HIS A 67 -6.57 35.41 25.78
C HIS A 67 -7.26 34.91 24.51
N ALA A 68 -6.57 34.07 23.73
CA ALA A 68 -7.07 33.55 22.47
C ALA A 68 -8.37 32.74 22.63
N ASP A 69 -9.21 32.71 21.59
CA ASP A 69 -10.50 32.02 21.65
C ASP A 69 -10.33 30.50 21.70
N THR A 70 -11.00 29.87 22.67
CA THR A 70 -10.99 28.41 22.88
C THR A 70 -12.40 27.85 22.83
N PHE A 71 -12.55 26.60 22.38
CA PHE A 71 -13.83 25.92 22.40
C PHE A 71 -14.29 25.64 23.83
N ARG A 72 -13.36 25.23 24.71
CA ARG A 72 -13.59 24.94 26.13
C ARG A 72 -14.25 26.11 26.86
N SER A 73 -13.86 27.35 26.59
CA SER A 73 -14.42 28.54 27.26
C SER A 73 -15.82 28.95 26.78
N THR A 74 -16.40 28.22 25.82
CA THR A 74 -17.73 28.54 25.29
C THR A 74 -18.79 28.37 26.37
N ASN A 75 -19.58 29.42 26.59
CA ASN A 75 -20.69 29.42 27.55
C ASN A 75 -21.93 30.02 26.90
N MET A 76 -22.94 29.19 26.64
CA MET A 76 -24.21 29.59 26.02
C MET A 76 -25.29 29.77 27.09
N PRO A 77 -25.75 30.99 27.40
CA PRO A 77 -26.70 31.23 28.49
C PRO A 77 -28.06 30.53 28.30
N HIS A 78 -28.51 30.41 27.05
CA HIS A 78 -29.79 29.80 26.68
C HIS A 78 -29.69 28.30 26.37
N GLU A 79 -28.49 27.72 26.45
CA GLU A 79 -28.22 26.28 26.25
C GLU A 79 -27.35 25.73 27.40
N PRO A 80 -27.94 25.51 28.60
CA PRO A 80 -27.19 25.13 29.80
C PRO A 80 -26.37 23.85 29.66
N SER A 81 -26.80 22.95 28.77
CA SER A 81 -26.09 21.70 28.49
C SER A 81 -24.68 21.92 27.95
N PHE A 82 -24.42 23.07 27.32
CA PHE A 82 -23.10 23.40 26.78
C PHE A 82 -22.02 23.56 27.87
N ARG A 83 -22.40 23.71 29.15
CA ARG A 83 -21.46 23.66 30.28
C ARG A 83 -20.69 22.34 30.36
N HIS A 84 -21.27 21.23 29.88
CA HIS A 84 -20.57 19.95 29.84
C HIS A 84 -19.29 19.99 28.98
N VAL A 85 -19.22 20.88 27.99
CA VAL A 85 -18.02 21.07 27.16
C VAL A 85 -16.85 21.64 27.96
N GLN A 86 -17.11 22.46 28.99
CA GLN A 86 -16.06 23.03 29.84
C GLN A 86 -15.33 21.95 30.65
N ASP A 87 -16.10 20.97 31.13
CA ASP A 87 -15.63 19.87 31.98
C ASP A 87 -15.12 18.65 31.18
N ALA A 88 -15.37 18.60 29.87
CA ALA A 88 -15.00 17.46 29.02
C ALA A 88 -13.51 17.48 28.63
N ASP A 89 -12.91 16.30 28.57
CA ASP A 89 -11.60 16.09 27.95
C ASP A 89 -11.74 15.83 26.45
N PHE A 90 -12.84 15.20 26.04
CA PHE A 90 -13.14 14.83 24.66
C PHE A 90 -14.49 15.40 24.22
N VAL A 91 -14.51 16.11 23.11
CA VAL A 91 -15.72 16.61 22.46
C VAL A 91 -15.89 15.90 21.11
N VAL A 92 -17.04 15.27 20.88
CA VAL A 92 -17.29 14.39 19.72
C VAL A 92 -18.44 14.92 18.88
N TRP A 93 -18.26 15.02 17.57
CA TRP A 93 -19.30 15.48 16.62
C TRP A 93 -19.89 14.35 15.76
N ASP A 94 -19.12 13.29 15.52
CA ASP A 94 -19.57 12.07 14.86
C ASP A 94 -19.28 10.91 15.81
N GLU A 95 -20.31 10.43 16.49
CA GLU A 95 -20.15 9.39 17.50
C GLU A 95 -19.67 8.06 16.90
N SER A 96 -20.11 7.72 15.69
CA SER A 96 -19.73 6.48 15.02
C SER A 96 -18.24 6.46 14.66
N ARG A 97 -17.74 7.56 14.09
CA ARG A 97 -16.30 7.71 13.79
C ARG A 97 -15.48 8.01 15.04
N GLY A 98 -16.06 8.72 15.99
CA GLY A 98 -15.45 8.99 17.30
C GLY A 98 -15.11 7.71 18.05
N GLN A 99 -15.99 6.70 17.99
CA GLN A 99 -15.71 5.37 18.54
C GLN A 99 -14.52 4.68 17.90
N HIS A 100 -14.39 4.79 16.58
CA HIS A 100 -13.23 4.26 15.87
C HIS A 100 -11.92 4.98 16.25
N VAL A 101 -11.97 6.30 16.46
CA VAL A 101 -10.79 7.12 16.78
C VAL A 101 -10.36 6.98 18.24
N LEU A 102 -11.31 7.01 19.17
CA LEU A 102 -11.04 7.02 20.62
C LEU A 102 -10.92 5.63 21.24
N GLY A 103 -11.51 4.61 20.61
CA GLY A 103 -11.67 3.31 21.24
C GLY A 103 -12.69 3.34 22.40
N PRO A 104 -12.74 2.28 23.22
CA PRO A 104 -13.78 2.11 24.26
C PRO A 104 -13.49 2.85 25.58
N ALA A 105 -12.22 3.07 25.96
CA ALA A 105 -11.84 3.75 27.21
C ALA A 105 -10.77 4.85 27.01
N PRO A 106 -11.08 5.93 26.26
CA PRO A 106 -10.11 7.01 26.04
C PRO A 106 -9.83 7.78 27.34
N ALA A 107 -8.57 8.17 27.51
CA ALA A 107 -8.10 8.95 28.64
C ALA A 107 -7.00 9.93 28.20
N VAL A 108 -6.88 11.04 28.93
CA VAL A 108 -5.76 11.98 28.80
C VAL A 108 -4.85 11.78 29.99
N ASP A 109 -3.74 11.07 29.78
CA ASP A 109 -2.76 10.78 30.83
C ASP A 109 -1.61 11.78 30.82
N PHE A 110 -1.28 12.29 32.00
CA PHE A 110 -0.03 13.01 32.20
C PHE A 110 1.12 12.01 32.39
N VAL A 111 2.11 12.05 31.50
CA VAL A 111 3.24 11.10 31.55
C VAL A 111 4.39 11.63 32.42
N PHE A 112 4.99 12.77 32.07
CA PHE A 112 6.05 13.40 32.86
C PHE A 112 6.20 14.88 32.49
N THR A 113 6.91 15.65 33.33
CA THR A 113 7.26 17.05 33.07
C THR A 113 8.71 17.17 32.62
N THR A 114 8.95 18.02 31.63
CA THR A 114 10.28 18.51 31.27
C THR A 114 10.59 19.78 32.07
N LYS A 115 11.23 19.64 33.24
CA LYS A 115 11.54 20.79 34.10
C LYS A 115 12.50 21.77 33.42
N GLY A 116 12.13 23.05 33.38
CA GLY A 116 13.05 24.17 33.12
C GLY A 116 13.36 24.51 31.66
N LEU A 117 12.79 23.79 30.69
CA LEU A 117 13.02 24.03 29.25
C LEU A 117 11.68 24.05 28.51
N LEU A 118 11.37 25.20 27.88
CA LEU A 118 10.18 25.37 27.04
C LEU A 118 10.39 24.68 25.69
N SER A 119 9.80 23.49 25.50
CA SER A 119 9.65 22.87 24.18
C SER A 119 8.59 23.63 23.39
N HIS A 120 8.84 23.87 22.10
CA HIS A 120 7.91 24.58 21.22
C HIS A 120 7.42 23.70 20.08
N GLU A 121 8.34 23.12 19.31
CA GLU A 121 8.04 22.63 17.95
C GLU A 121 8.91 21.43 17.52
N ALA A 122 8.79 21.02 16.25
CA ALA A 122 9.57 19.98 15.59
C ALA A 122 9.59 18.62 16.32
N PRO A 123 8.44 18.10 16.83
CA PRO A 123 8.41 16.82 17.49
C PRO A 123 8.71 15.70 16.48
N VAL A 124 9.75 14.91 16.74
CA VAL A 124 10.10 13.77 15.89
C VAL A 124 10.70 12.64 16.70
N TYR A 125 10.17 11.43 16.49
CA TYR A 125 10.71 10.22 17.10
C TYR A 125 11.86 9.67 16.25
N SER A 126 13.01 9.44 16.90
CA SER A 126 14.15 8.74 16.33
C SER A 126 14.14 7.28 16.79
N PRO A 127 13.76 6.31 15.94
CA PRO A 127 13.83 4.90 16.30
C PRO A 127 15.25 4.47 16.64
N GLU A 128 16.28 4.99 15.95
CA GLU A 128 17.69 4.59 16.10
C GLU A 128 18.19 4.78 17.53
N THR A 129 17.92 5.93 18.12
CA THR A 129 18.33 6.27 19.48
C THR A 129 17.25 6.01 20.53
N ASN A 130 16.02 5.72 20.09
CA ASN A 130 14.82 5.64 20.94
C ASN A 130 14.62 6.93 21.74
N GLU A 131 14.70 8.06 21.05
CA GLU A 131 14.58 9.40 21.62
C GLU A 131 13.52 10.20 20.88
N LEU A 132 12.82 11.06 21.62
CA LEU A 132 11.86 12.01 21.07
C LEU A 132 12.49 13.40 21.04
N TYR A 133 12.74 13.92 19.85
CA TYR A 133 13.36 15.22 19.63
C TYR A 133 12.29 16.31 19.55
N PHE A 134 12.65 17.50 20.03
CA PHE A 134 11.87 18.73 19.95
C PHE A 134 12.82 19.92 19.79
N ALA A 135 12.26 21.04 19.36
CA ALA A 135 12.95 22.30 19.29
C ALA A 135 12.49 23.28 20.36
N ARG A 136 13.36 24.26 20.59
CA ARG A 136 13.10 25.42 21.44
C ARG A 136 13.38 26.67 20.62
N LEU A 137 12.36 27.52 20.48
CA LEU A 137 12.45 28.78 19.76
C LEU A 137 12.92 29.90 20.70
N GLU A 138 14.16 29.80 21.17
CA GLU A 138 14.79 30.81 22.01
C GLU A 138 15.98 31.46 21.29
N HIS A 139 16.09 32.78 21.42
CA HIS A 139 17.20 33.55 20.86
C HIS A 139 18.55 33.01 21.38
N ARG A 140 19.44 32.66 20.44
CA ARG A 140 20.79 32.11 20.70
C ARG A 140 20.85 30.71 21.33
N PHE A 141 19.79 29.90 21.21
CA PHE A 141 19.80 28.50 21.64
C PHE A 141 20.11 27.55 20.46
N LEU A 142 21.21 26.81 20.52
CA LEU A 142 21.70 25.94 19.42
C LEU A 142 21.38 24.45 19.58
N ALA A 143 21.00 24.03 20.78
CA ALA A 143 20.72 22.62 21.05
C ALA A 143 19.31 22.24 20.60
N GLN A 144 19.15 20.98 20.23
CA GLN A 144 17.85 20.33 20.16
C GLN A 144 17.56 19.68 21.51
N LEU A 145 16.30 19.62 21.88
CA LEU A 145 15.85 18.90 23.07
C LEU A 145 15.55 17.46 22.67
N ALA A 146 16.00 16.49 23.46
CA ALA A 146 15.75 15.07 23.22
C ALA A 146 15.35 14.38 24.52
N VAL A 147 14.15 13.79 24.55
CA VAL A 147 13.71 12.92 25.64
C VAL A 147 14.23 11.52 25.36
N ASP A 148 15.10 11.01 26.25
CA ASP A 148 15.59 9.65 26.24
C ASP A 148 14.54 8.70 26.84
N LEU A 149 13.92 7.90 25.97
CA LEU A 149 12.91 6.91 26.33
C LEU A 149 13.53 5.57 26.77
N ASN A 150 14.86 5.48 26.84
CA ASN A 150 15.54 4.30 27.40
C ASN A 150 15.64 4.36 28.93
N ALA A 151 15.41 5.52 29.54
CA ALA A 151 15.36 5.71 30.98
C ALA A 151 13.92 5.62 31.52
N ASP A 152 13.76 5.14 32.75
CA ASP A 152 12.48 5.12 33.46
C ASP A 152 12.63 5.81 34.84
N PRO A 153 12.02 7.00 35.06
CA PRO A 153 11.26 7.76 34.08
C PRO A 153 12.14 8.35 32.95
N PRO A 154 11.55 8.70 31.79
CA PRO A 154 12.29 9.32 30.69
C PRO A 154 13.03 10.60 31.10
N VAL A 155 14.19 10.84 30.48
CA VAL A 155 15.08 11.96 30.85
C VAL A 155 15.28 12.91 29.67
N LEU A 156 15.11 14.20 29.90
CA LEU A 156 15.39 15.24 28.91
C LEU A 156 16.91 15.50 28.79
N ARG A 157 17.39 15.66 27.56
CA ARG A 157 18.77 16.00 27.23
C ARG A 157 18.82 17.14 26.21
N GLU A 158 19.86 17.94 26.29
CA GLU A 158 20.24 18.88 25.23
C GLU A 158 21.26 18.21 24.30
N LYS A 159 21.01 18.29 23.00
CA LYS A 159 21.89 17.75 21.96
C LYS A 159 22.16 18.81 20.90
N THR A 160 23.40 19.25 20.82
CA THR A 160 23.83 20.19 19.79
C THR A 160 24.38 19.41 18.59
N ALA A 161 23.76 19.61 17.44
CA ALA A 161 24.23 19.07 16.18
C ALA A 161 25.55 19.71 15.73
N ASN A 162 26.31 19.06 14.85
CA ASN A 162 27.53 19.61 14.27
C ASN A 162 27.52 19.54 12.73
N PRO A 163 27.46 20.68 12.02
CA PRO A 163 27.24 22.04 12.54
C PRO A 163 25.88 22.20 13.25
N PRO A 164 25.67 23.28 14.04
CA PRO A 164 24.41 23.48 14.75
C PRO A 164 23.21 23.71 13.83
N ILE A 165 22.01 23.32 14.30
CA ILE A 165 20.72 23.61 13.68
C ILE A 165 20.02 24.62 14.58
N TYR A 166 19.74 25.82 14.08
CA TYR A 166 19.20 26.92 14.88
C TYR A 166 17.71 27.16 14.57
N GLY A 167 16.88 27.20 15.60
CA GLY A 167 15.45 27.53 15.45
C GLY A 167 14.69 26.51 14.60
N ALA A 168 14.84 25.22 14.90
CA ALA A 168 14.11 24.17 14.20
C ALA A 168 12.60 24.23 14.50
N THR A 169 11.77 23.96 13.51
CA THR A 169 10.31 24.20 13.60
C THR A 169 9.48 23.03 13.08
N GLY A 170 9.80 22.53 11.90
CA GLY A 170 9.27 21.28 11.36
C GLY A 170 10.30 20.15 11.47
N ALA A 171 9.82 18.91 11.63
CA ALA A 171 10.70 17.75 11.66
C ALA A 171 10.10 16.46 11.08
N ARG A 172 10.94 15.67 10.39
CA ARG A 172 10.58 14.36 9.84
C ARG A 172 11.72 13.36 9.94
N TYR A 173 11.43 12.16 10.42
CA TYR A 173 12.37 11.04 10.35
C TYR A 173 12.19 10.29 9.03
N ARG A 174 13.28 10.09 8.27
CA ARG A 174 13.27 9.27 7.04
C ARG A 174 14.64 8.64 6.79
N LYS A 175 14.65 7.32 6.56
CA LYS A 175 15.84 6.53 6.14
C LYS A 175 17.06 6.74 7.06
N GLY A 176 16.87 6.76 8.39
CA GLY A 176 17.96 6.90 9.36
C GLY A 176 18.39 8.33 9.65
N LEU A 177 17.78 9.33 9.02
CA LEU A 177 18.06 10.75 9.27
C LEU A 177 16.82 11.46 9.79
N ILE A 178 17.03 12.47 10.62
CA ILE A 178 16.03 13.46 10.98
C ILE A 178 16.23 14.66 10.05
N TYR A 179 15.17 15.10 9.40
CA TYR A 179 15.12 16.33 8.63
C TYR A 179 14.48 17.39 9.51
N PHE A 180 15.05 18.59 9.50
CA PHE A 180 14.53 19.77 10.17
C PHE A 180 14.36 20.91 9.17
N SER A 181 13.28 21.66 9.29
CA SER A 181 13.19 23.03 8.77
C SER A 181 13.57 24.01 9.88
N THR A 182 14.00 25.21 9.51
CA THR A 182 14.49 26.21 10.47
C THR A 182 14.03 27.63 10.16
N LEU A 183 13.65 28.35 11.23
CA LEU A 183 13.45 29.81 11.24
C LEU A 183 14.74 30.59 11.52
N GLY A 184 15.75 29.96 12.13
CA GLY A 184 16.94 30.64 12.64
C GLY A 184 17.88 31.16 11.55
N GLY A 185 18.10 32.48 11.53
CA GLY A 185 18.92 33.15 10.50
C GLY A 185 20.06 34.03 11.01
N ASP A 186 20.20 34.17 12.34
CA ASP A 186 21.25 34.97 12.95
C ASP A 186 22.59 34.24 13.02
N ASP A 187 23.67 34.93 12.68
CA ASP A 187 25.03 34.42 12.83
C ASP A 187 25.51 34.67 14.27
N PHE A 188 25.78 33.61 15.03
CA PHE A 188 26.32 33.70 16.39
C PHE A 188 27.13 32.45 16.78
N GLY A 189 28.01 32.58 17.77
CA GLY A 189 28.85 31.47 18.23
C GLY A 189 29.88 30.98 17.21
N GLY A 190 30.20 31.78 16.18
CA GLY A 190 31.13 31.39 15.11
C GLY A 190 30.48 30.53 14.00
N HIS A 191 29.16 30.32 14.05
CA HIS A 191 28.41 29.59 13.05
C HIS A 191 27.55 30.55 12.23
N SER A 192 27.49 30.35 10.92
CA SER A 192 26.49 31.02 10.10
C SER A 192 25.23 30.17 10.05
N CYS A 193 24.14 30.67 10.63
CA CYS A 193 22.85 29.99 10.65
C CYS A 193 21.97 30.61 9.57
N ARG A 194 21.28 29.80 8.79
CA ARG A 194 20.35 30.28 7.76
C ARG A 194 19.03 29.52 7.87
N PRO A 195 17.89 30.17 7.61
CA PRO A 195 16.63 29.47 7.48
C PRO A 195 16.71 28.49 6.31
N GLY A 196 16.14 27.31 6.46
CA GLY A 196 16.20 26.29 5.42
C GLY A 196 15.92 24.88 5.90
N ILE A 197 16.39 23.90 5.13
CA ILE A 197 16.22 22.47 5.41
C ILE A 197 17.57 21.86 5.76
N TYR A 198 17.60 21.11 6.85
CA TYR A 198 18.77 20.49 7.44
C TYR A 198 18.53 19.01 7.70
N THR A 199 19.57 18.18 7.62
CA THR A 199 19.54 16.79 8.07
C THR A 199 20.38 16.64 9.34
N LEU A 200 19.98 15.73 10.22
CA LEU A 200 20.71 15.28 11.41
C LEU A 200 20.76 13.75 11.43
N ASN A 201 21.96 13.20 11.58
CA ASN A 201 22.14 11.81 12.00
C ASN A 201 22.12 11.75 13.53
N ALA A 202 21.05 11.20 14.10
CA ALA A 202 20.82 11.17 15.55
C ALA A 202 21.92 10.41 16.33
N THR A 203 22.60 9.45 15.69
CA THR A 203 23.63 8.61 16.31
C THR A 203 25.00 9.31 16.30
N SER A 204 25.39 9.93 15.19
CA SER A 204 26.69 10.61 15.08
C SER A 204 26.66 12.08 15.53
N GLY A 205 25.48 12.71 15.55
CA GLY A 205 25.33 14.15 15.78
C GLY A 205 25.70 15.01 14.58
N GLU A 206 26.08 14.40 13.45
CA GLU A 206 26.44 15.10 12.22
C GLU A 206 25.20 15.72 11.58
N SER A 207 25.30 16.99 11.20
CA SER A 207 24.26 17.69 10.45
C SER A 207 24.74 18.21 9.10
N ARG A 208 23.79 18.59 8.25
CA ARG A 208 24.09 19.18 6.95
C ARG A 208 22.92 20.06 6.47
N ALA A 209 23.24 21.25 5.97
CA ALA A 209 22.29 22.06 5.22
C ALA A 209 22.03 21.44 3.84
N LEU A 210 20.76 21.19 3.52
CA LEU A 210 20.31 20.73 2.20
C LEU A 210 19.87 21.89 1.31
N LEU A 211 19.22 22.89 1.91
CA LEU A 211 18.63 24.02 1.21
C LEU A 211 18.59 25.22 2.14
N ASN A 212 18.88 26.43 1.66
CA ASN A 212 18.79 27.66 2.46
C ASN A 212 18.42 28.93 1.68
N ASN A 213 18.28 28.86 0.35
CA ASN A 213 17.95 30.03 -0.46
C ASN A 213 17.14 29.66 -1.71
N TYR A 214 16.46 30.65 -2.28
CA TYR A 214 15.81 30.64 -3.58
C TYR A 214 16.53 31.61 -4.52
N TYR A 215 17.38 31.08 -5.41
CA TYR A 215 18.17 31.86 -6.38
C TYR A 215 18.97 33.03 -5.77
N GLY A 216 19.54 32.81 -4.57
CA GLY A 216 20.34 33.81 -3.85
C GLY A 216 19.57 34.65 -2.84
N TYR A 217 18.23 34.57 -2.81
CA TYR A 217 17.42 35.15 -1.74
C TYR A 217 17.24 34.14 -0.63
N TYR A 218 17.59 34.49 0.60
CA TYR A 218 17.38 33.59 1.74
C TYR A 218 15.89 33.44 2.04
N PHE A 219 15.49 32.26 2.52
CA PHE A 219 14.14 32.05 3.06
C PHE A 219 13.92 32.95 4.28
N ASN A 220 12.68 33.38 4.48
CA ASN A 220 12.32 34.24 5.61
C ASN A 220 12.38 33.43 6.91
N GLY A 221 11.81 32.22 6.84
CA GLY A 221 11.65 31.28 7.93
C GLY A 221 11.03 30.00 7.37
N ALA A 222 11.86 29.01 7.02
CA ALA A 222 11.35 27.72 6.60
C ALA A 222 10.72 27.04 7.81
N ASP A 223 9.40 26.90 7.81
CA ASP A 223 8.66 26.56 9.00
C ASP A 223 8.36 25.07 9.07
N ASP A 224 7.43 24.57 8.28
CA ASP A 224 6.95 23.21 8.38
C ASP A 224 7.03 22.49 7.03
N PHE A 225 7.16 21.17 7.02
CA PHE A 225 7.34 20.44 5.76
C PHE A 225 6.88 18.98 5.81
N ASP A 226 6.71 18.44 4.60
CA ASP A 226 6.64 17.01 4.38
C ASP A 226 7.45 16.59 3.16
N ILE A 227 7.78 15.29 3.09
CA ILE A 227 8.60 14.74 2.00
C ILE A 227 7.75 13.77 1.19
N ASP A 228 7.62 14.04 -0.10
CA ASP A 228 6.85 13.18 -0.99
C ASP A 228 7.55 11.82 -1.24
N ALA A 229 6.84 10.93 -1.90
CA ALA A 229 7.31 9.59 -2.19
C ALA A 229 8.64 9.55 -2.97
N ASP A 230 8.84 10.49 -3.89
CA ASP A 230 10.04 10.57 -4.73
C ASP A 230 11.22 11.23 -3.99
N GLY A 231 10.98 11.79 -2.81
CA GLY A 231 11.99 12.45 -1.99
C GLY A 231 12.05 13.96 -2.16
N HIS A 232 11.09 14.57 -2.85
CA HIS A 232 11.00 16.03 -2.90
C HIS A 232 10.50 16.57 -1.57
N ILE A 233 11.07 17.68 -1.13
CA ILE A 233 10.74 18.33 0.13
C ILE A 233 9.79 19.49 -0.16
N TRP A 234 8.61 19.45 0.42
CA TRP A 234 7.56 20.45 0.28
C TRP A 234 7.43 21.20 1.59
N PHE A 235 7.84 22.46 1.63
CA PHE A 235 7.99 23.22 2.87
C PHE A 235 7.35 24.60 2.78
N THR A 236 6.85 25.08 3.91
CA THR A 236 6.30 26.43 4.06
C THR A 236 7.39 27.40 4.46
N ASP A 237 7.31 28.63 3.96
CA ASP A 237 8.18 29.76 4.32
C ASP A 237 7.29 30.92 4.77
N ASN A 238 7.54 31.44 5.97
CA ASN A 238 6.73 32.49 6.58
C ASN A 238 7.58 33.52 7.33
N ASP A 239 6.93 34.52 7.90
CA ASP A 239 7.61 35.68 8.48
C ASP A 239 7.85 35.57 10.01
N TYR A 240 7.52 34.42 10.64
CA TYR A 240 7.54 34.28 12.10
C TYR A 240 8.94 34.39 12.70
N GLY A 241 9.98 33.95 11.99
CA GLY A 241 11.37 33.98 12.49
C GLY A 241 11.81 35.34 13.01
N ARG A 242 11.32 36.42 12.41
CA ARG A 242 11.58 37.80 12.86
C ARG A 242 10.78 38.17 14.11
N ALA A 243 9.49 37.82 14.15
CA ALA A 243 8.61 38.11 15.29
C ALA A 243 9.04 37.37 16.57
N VAL A 244 9.58 36.15 16.43
CA VAL A 244 10.14 35.37 17.56
C VAL A 244 11.62 35.65 17.83
N ARG A 245 12.23 36.62 17.12
CA ARG A 245 13.62 37.09 17.29
C ARG A 245 14.69 36.00 17.04
N LEU A 246 14.41 35.06 16.14
CA LEU A 246 15.39 34.08 15.66
C LEU A 246 16.09 34.52 14.37
N ASN A 247 15.52 35.50 13.67
CA ASN A 247 16.07 36.08 12.45
C ASN A 247 15.95 37.61 12.50
N ALA A 248 17.07 38.31 12.64
CA ALA A 248 17.12 39.77 12.65
C ALA A 248 16.97 40.37 11.25
N ALA A 249 17.26 39.60 10.20
CA ALA A 249 17.13 40.07 8.83
C ALA A 249 15.65 40.31 8.47
N ALA A 250 15.40 41.37 7.71
CA ALA A 250 14.08 41.58 7.12
C ALA A 250 13.78 40.49 6.07
N PRO A 251 12.50 40.07 5.93
CA PRO A 251 12.07 39.16 4.87
C PRO A 251 12.58 39.56 3.48
N GLN A 252 13.06 38.58 2.71
CA GLN A 252 13.53 38.77 1.33
C GLN A 252 12.56 38.22 0.29
N LEU A 253 11.72 37.27 0.71
CA LEU A 253 10.71 36.62 -0.11
C LEU A 253 9.32 36.99 0.42
N ASN A 254 8.29 36.76 -0.39
CA ASN A 254 6.93 36.73 0.14
C ASN A 254 6.68 35.36 0.77
N PRO A 255 5.90 35.26 1.86
CA PRO A 255 5.46 33.98 2.39
C PRO A 255 4.85 33.09 1.32
N ALA A 256 5.34 31.86 1.22
CA ALA A 256 4.93 30.92 0.19
C ALA A 256 5.26 29.47 0.59
N THR A 257 4.73 28.52 -0.16
CA THR A 257 5.13 27.12 -0.07
C THR A 257 6.00 26.77 -1.27
N TYR A 258 7.09 26.07 -1.01
CA TYR A 258 8.10 25.68 -1.99
C TYR A 258 8.24 24.16 -2.07
N ARG A 259 8.66 23.69 -3.24
CA ARG A 259 9.11 22.32 -3.47
C ARG A 259 10.58 22.32 -3.85
N PHE A 260 11.36 21.52 -3.14
CA PHE A 260 12.76 21.27 -3.43
C PHE A 260 12.99 19.84 -3.91
N ASP A 261 13.74 19.71 -5.00
CA ASP A 261 14.23 18.43 -5.52
C ASP A 261 15.71 18.24 -5.15
N PRO A 262 16.04 17.35 -4.18
CA PRO A 262 17.41 17.11 -3.78
C PRO A 262 18.30 16.49 -4.88
N ALA A 263 17.70 15.82 -5.88
CA ALA A 263 18.45 15.16 -6.94
C ALA A 263 18.92 16.14 -8.01
N THR A 264 18.12 17.17 -8.31
CA THR A 264 18.45 18.19 -9.33
C THR A 264 18.88 19.53 -8.74
N GLY A 265 18.58 19.79 -7.46
CA GLY A 265 18.76 21.09 -6.82
C GLY A 265 17.66 22.10 -7.15
N LEU A 266 16.62 21.73 -7.91
CA LEU A 266 15.58 22.65 -8.34
C LEU A 266 14.65 23.01 -7.17
N VAL A 267 14.44 24.31 -6.96
CA VAL A 267 13.44 24.86 -6.04
C VAL A 267 12.32 25.52 -6.86
N THR A 268 11.07 25.23 -6.56
CA THR A 268 9.89 25.74 -7.28
C THR A 268 8.86 26.25 -6.28
N VAL A 269 8.31 27.44 -6.51
CA VAL A 269 7.13 27.94 -5.76
C VAL A 269 5.92 27.11 -6.19
N VAL A 270 5.15 26.58 -5.23
CA VAL A 270 4.00 25.72 -5.50
C VAL A 270 2.67 26.30 -5.00
N GLU A 271 2.70 27.24 -4.06
CA GLU A 271 1.53 27.98 -3.56
C GLU A 271 2.00 29.30 -2.93
N ASP A 272 1.45 30.44 -3.36
CA ASP A 272 1.86 31.78 -2.96
C ASP A 272 0.69 32.68 -2.50
N THR A 273 -0.50 32.10 -2.25
CA THR A 273 -1.71 32.86 -1.89
C THR A 273 -2.11 32.73 -0.42
N LEU A 274 -1.37 31.94 0.38
CA LEU A 274 -1.55 31.84 1.83
C LEU A 274 -0.92 33.04 2.55
N ARG A 275 -1.50 33.45 3.68
CA ARG A 275 -1.02 34.64 4.41
C ARG A 275 0.23 34.34 5.22
N GLU A 276 0.18 33.33 6.06
CA GLU A 276 1.33 32.80 6.82
C GLU A 276 1.24 31.26 6.73
N PRO A 277 1.87 30.62 5.73
CA PRO A 277 1.83 29.18 5.60
C PRO A 277 2.67 28.53 6.71
N ASN A 278 2.07 27.62 7.48
CA ASN A 278 2.68 27.09 8.70
C ASN A 278 2.25 25.64 9.00
N GLY A 279 2.45 24.78 8.02
CA GLY A 279 2.02 23.39 8.09
C GLY A 279 1.92 22.74 6.73
N ALA A 280 2.52 21.57 6.60
CA ALA A 280 2.46 20.77 5.38
C ALA A 280 2.43 19.27 5.71
N GLN A 281 1.48 18.56 5.11
CA GLN A 281 1.37 17.10 5.26
C GLN A 281 0.67 16.46 4.06
N PHE A 282 1.28 15.43 3.49
CA PHE A 282 0.65 14.61 2.46
C PHE A 282 -0.38 13.64 3.04
N SER A 283 -1.41 13.33 2.25
CA SER A 283 -2.24 12.15 2.44
C SER A 283 -1.42 10.86 2.28
N PRO A 284 -1.87 9.71 2.82
CA PRO A 284 -1.13 8.44 2.77
C PRO A 284 -0.95 7.85 1.37
N ASP A 285 -1.60 8.40 0.35
CA ASP A 285 -1.44 8.04 -1.06
C ASP A 285 -0.62 9.07 -1.85
N GLY A 286 -0.21 10.18 -1.22
CA GLY A 286 0.54 11.27 -1.82
C GLY A 286 -0.23 12.10 -2.84
N LEU A 287 -1.55 11.91 -2.96
CA LEU A 287 -2.37 12.59 -3.97
C LEU A 287 -3.00 13.90 -3.46
N THR A 288 -3.02 14.10 -2.14
CA THR A 288 -3.48 15.34 -1.51
C THR A 288 -2.37 15.92 -0.64
N LEU A 289 -2.12 17.21 -0.76
CA LEU A 289 -1.28 17.97 0.17
C LEU A 289 -2.20 18.86 1.01
N TYR A 290 -2.10 18.76 2.33
CA TYR A 290 -2.75 19.67 3.26
C TYR A 290 -1.76 20.77 3.65
N LEU A 291 -2.18 22.03 3.49
CA LEU A 291 -1.42 23.19 3.95
C LEU A 291 -2.28 23.99 4.94
N THR A 292 -1.68 24.46 6.01
CA THR A 292 -2.33 25.36 6.98
C THR A 292 -1.97 26.82 6.67
N ASP A 293 -2.91 27.71 6.96
CA ASP A 293 -2.72 29.16 6.93
C ASP A 293 -3.04 29.71 8.30
N THR A 294 -2.00 30.18 8.99
CA THR A 294 -2.05 30.67 10.37
C THR A 294 -2.01 32.19 10.45
N GLY A 295 -2.32 32.89 9.35
CA GLY A 295 -2.27 34.36 9.25
C GLY A 295 -3.21 35.14 10.19
N ALA A 296 -3.95 34.48 11.09
CA ALA A 296 -4.52 35.10 12.28
C ALA A 296 -3.45 35.57 13.28
N GLY A 297 -2.23 35.03 13.20
CA GLY A 297 -1.02 35.60 13.79
C GLY A 297 -0.29 36.45 12.77
N GLU A 298 -0.38 37.77 12.90
CA GLU A 298 0.25 38.74 11.99
C GLU A 298 1.63 39.18 12.49
N THR A 299 2.56 39.34 11.56
CA THR A 299 3.93 39.81 11.81
C THR A 299 4.17 41.19 11.20
N VAL A 300 5.08 41.96 11.80
CA VAL A 300 5.52 43.26 11.25
C VAL A 300 6.83 43.05 10.49
N ILE A 301 6.77 43.25 9.17
CA ILE A 301 7.89 42.99 8.24
C ILE A 301 8.71 44.24 7.87
N ASP A 302 8.30 45.42 8.34
CA ASP A 302 9.03 46.67 8.07
C ASP A 302 10.44 46.62 8.67
N ALA A 303 11.45 46.67 7.80
CA ALA A 303 12.86 46.65 8.17
C ALA A 303 13.27 47.81 9.10
N ALA A 304 12.53 48.93 9.08
CA ALA A 304 12.79 50.08 9.94
C ALA A 304 12.34 49.88 11.40
N VAL A 305 11.50 48.87 11.67
CA VAL A 305 10.99 48.58 13.01
C VAL A 305 11.89 47.57 13.71
N GLU A 306 12.74 48.04 14.63
CA GLU A 306 13.67 47.20 15.39
C GLU A 306 13.67 47.59 16.90
N PRO A 307 13.49 46.63 17.83
CA PRO A 307 13.20 45.22 17.59
C PRO A 307 11.80 45.01 17.01
N ALA A 308 11.62 43.97 16.20
CA ALA A 308 10.30 43.59 15.70
C ALA A 308 9.34 43.29 16.88
N PRO A 309 8.07 43.73 16.81
CA PRO A 309 7.07 43.40 17.81
C PRO A 309 6.75 41.89 17.78
N PRO A 310 6.25 41.33 18.90
CA PRO A 310 5.76 39.96 18.92
C PRO A 310 4.56 39.78 17.98
N ILE A 311 4.25 38.52 17.66
CA ILE A 311 3.11 38.12 16.83
C ILE A 311 1.82 38.75 17.38
N GLN A 312 1.05 39.41 16.52
CA GLN A 312 -0.24 39.99 16.86
C GLN A 312 -1.37 39.02 16.47
N TYR A 313 -2.27 38.71 17.40
CA TYR A 313 -3.35 37.78 17.13
C TYR A 313 -4.65 38.49 16.73
N ASN A 314 -5.42 37.89 15.84
CA ASN A 314 -6.76 38.34 15.46
C ASN A 314 -7.63 37.12 15.11
N SER A 315 -8.64 36.81 15.94
CA SER A 315 -9.54 35.67 15.72
C SER A 315 -10.31 35.70 14.39
N THR A 316 -10.41 36.85 13.73
CA THR A 316 -11.05 36.98 12.41
C THR A 316 -10.10 36.72 11.23
N GLY A 317 -8.80 36.57 11.49
CA GLY A 317 -7.79 36.31 10.48
C GLY A 317 -7.80 34.89 9.92
N LYS A 318 -6.83 34.57 9.06
CA LYS A 318 -6.70 33.26 8.42
C LYS A 318 -6.31 32.19 9.43
N ARG A 319 -7.12 31.14 9.55
CA ARG A 319 -6.92 30.02 10.47
C ARG A 319 -7.46 28.72 9.89
N SER A 320 -7.02 28.41 8.68
CA SER A 320 -7.65 27.38 7.85
C SER A 320 -6.66 26.33 7.39
N VAL A 321 -7.15 25.11 7.26
CA VAL A 321 -6.51 24.03 6.51
C VAL A 321 -7.08 24.05 5.09
N TYR A 322 -6.21 24.00 4.10
CA TYR A 322 -6.56 23.82 2.70
C TYR A 322 -6.03 22.50 2.20
N ALA A 323 -6.80 21.82 1.35
CA ALA A 323 -6.35 20.63 0.64
C ALA A 323 -6.09 20.96 -0.83
N TYR A 324 -5.07 20.34 -1.40
CA TYR A 324 -4.64 20.52 -2.79
C TYR A 324 -4.50 19.16 -3.45
N ASP A 325 -4.92 19.06 -4.71
CA ASP A 325 -4.60 17.89 -5.53
C ASP A 325 -3.15 17.98 -6.01
N VAL A 326 -2.41 16.89 -5.86
CA VAL A 326 -1.01 16.79 -6.24
C VAL A 326 -0.90 16.03 -7.56
N ASP A 327 -0.40 16.66 -8.62
CA ASP A 327 -0.13 15.95 -9.88
C ASP A 327 1.05 14.97 -9.67
N PRO A 328 0.86 13.65 -9.82
CA PRO A 328 1.88 12.67 -9.49
C PRO A 328 3.08 12.70 -10.45
N VAL A 329 2.92 13.30 -11.64
CA VAL A 329 3.97 13.37 -12.67
C VAL A 329 4.62 14.73 -12.70
N ARG A 330 3.82 15.80 -12.75
CA ARG A 330 4.33 17.17 -12.84
C ARG A 330 4.77 17.73 -11.48
N LYS A 331 4.28 17.13 -10.39
CA LYS A 331 4.57 17.56 -9.01
C LYS A 331 4.18 19.02 -8.79
N VAL A 332 2.99 19.39 -9.25
CA VAL A 332 2.38 20.72 -9.08
C VAL A 332 1.07 20.59 -8.32
N LEU A 333 0.68 21.65 -7.62
CA LEU A 333 -0.60 21.72 -6.91
C LEU A 333 -1.71 22.22 -7.84
N GLY A 334 -2.91 21.71 -7.60
CA GLY A 334 -4.14 22.19 -8.24
C GLY A 334 -5.33 22.04 -7.30
N ASN A 335 -6.47 22.60 -7.71
CA ASN A 335 -7.76 22.42 -7.03
C ASN A 335 -7.72 22.73 -5.51
N LYS A 336 -7.22 23.93 -5.17
CA LYS A 336 -7.24 24.45 -3.80
C LYS A 336 -8.66 24.47 -3.26
N ARG A 337 -8.90 23.73 -2.18
CA ARG A 337 -10.20 23.64 -1.50
C ARG A 337 -10.04 23.99 -0.02
N PRO A 338 -10.89 24.88 0.55
CA PRO A 338 -11.03 24.98 1.99
C PRO A 338 -11.39 23.60 2.53
N PHE A 339 -10.62 23.12 3.50
CA PHE A 339 -10.81 21.80 4.09
C PHE A 339 -11.40 21.91 5.49
N TYR A 340 -10.83 22.79 6.31
CA TYR A 340 -11.30 23.07 7.66
C TYR A 340 -10.95 24.50 8.06
N GLN A 341 -11.81 25.14 8.84
CA GLN A 341 -11.52 26.42 9.51
C GLN A 341 -11.50 26.17 11.01
N SER A 342 -10.40 26.55 11.67
CA SER A 342 -10.24 26.26 13.08
C SER A 342 -11.30 26.97 13.92
N MET A 343 -11.95 26.19 14.79
CA MET A 343 -12.91 26.71 15.77
C MET A 343 -12.23 27.47 16.92
N GLN A 344 -10.92 27.28 17.11
CA GLN A 344 -10.14 27.90 18.17
C GLN A 344 -8.70 28.13 17.69
N MET A 345 -8.09 29.25 18.11
CA MET A 345 -6.72 29.63 17.74
C MET A 345 -6.40 29.41 16.24
N VAL A 346 -5.24 28.83 15.92
CA VAL A 346 -4.77 28.51 14.57
C VAL A 346 -4.41 27.03 14.45
N PRO A 347 -4.56 26.40 13.27
CA PRO A 347 -4.11 25.04 13.04
C PRO A 347 -2.59 25.03 12.85
N ASP A 348 -1.86 24.51 13.83
CA ASP A 348 -0.40 24.48 13.87
C ASP A 348 0.06 23.07 14.30
N GLY A 349 1.01 22.51 13.56
CA GLY A 349 1.34 21.09 13.61
C GLY A 349 0.24 20.22 13.00
N ILE A 350 0.45 19.76 11.76
CA ILE A 350 -0.49 18.89 11.03
C ILE A 350 0.09 17.51 10.76
N LYS A 351 -0.71 16.46 10.96
CA LYS A 351 -0.40 15.06 10.66
C LYS A 351 -1.60 14.37 10.02
N VAL A 352 -1.35 13.31 9.26
CA VAL A 352 -2.42 12.51 8.63
C VAL A 352 -2.21 11.05 8.99
N SER A 353 -3.27 10.39 9.48
CA SER A 353 -3.23 8.96 9.82
C SER A 353 -3.23 8.09 8.56
N GLU A 354 -2.85 6.80 8.68
CA GLU A 354 -2.86 5.87 7.53
C GLU A 354 -4.24 5.72 6.88
N ASP A 355 -5.31 5.87 7.67
CA ASP A 355 -6.71 5.81 7.22
C ASP A 355 -7.23 7.17 6.69
N GLY A 356 -6.38 8.20 6.66
CA GLY A 356 -6.67 9.49 6.04
C GLY A 356 -7.30 10.53 6.96
N TYR A 357 -7.41 10.29 8.27
CA TYR A 357 -7.85 11.31 9.22
C TYR A 357 -6.76 12.38 9.36
N VAL A 358 -7.18 13.64 9.34
CA VAL A 358 -6.26 14.79 9.49
C VAL A 358 -6.28 15.22 10.95
N VAL A 359 -5.11 15.33 11.56
CA VAL A 359 -4.91 15.69 12.96
C VAL A 359 -4.14 16.99 13.01
N ALA A 360 -4.64 17.99 13.73
CA ALA A 360 -3.97 19.28 13.86
C ALA A 360 -3.97 19.78 15.31
N GLY A 361 -2.86 20.38 15.74
CA GLY A 361 -2.83 21.21 16.95
C GLY A 361 -3.65 22.48 16.72
N THR A 362 -4.42 22.90 17.71
CA THR A 362 -5.25 24.13 17.62
C THR A 362 -5.12 25.00 18.86
N GLY A 363 -3.89 25.10 19.39
CA GLY A 363 -3.63 25.73 20.67
C GLY A 363 -4.09 24.83 21.81
N GLY A 364 -5.24 25.11 22.45
CA GLY A 364 -5.75 24.40 23.63
C GLY A 364 -6.24 22.96 23.40
N GLY A 365 -5.69 22.26 22.42
CA GLY A 365 -6.06 20.88 22.10
C GLY A 365 -5.67 20.42 20.71
N VAL A 366 -6.07 19.19 20.41
CA VAL A 366 -5.84 18.53 19.12
C VAL A 366 -7.19 18.21 18.47
N ILE A 367 -7.40 18.69 17.25
CA ILE A 367 -8.58 18.37 16.45
C ILE A 367 -8.29 17.19 15.53
N VAL A 368 -9.23 16.25 15.46
CA VAL A 368 -9.26 15.14 14.50
C VAL A 368 -10.38 15.38 13.50
N LEU A 369 -10.02 15.46 12.24
CA LEU A 369 -10.89 15.70 11.10
C LEU A 369 -11.02 14.42 10.26
N SER A 370 -12.20 14.19 9.69
CA SER A 370 -12.38 13.13 8.72
C SER A 370 -11.60 13.40 7.43
N PRO A 371 -11.44 12.40 6.54
CA PRO A 371 -10.86 12.62 5.21
C PRO A 371 -11.60 13.67 4.37
N GLU A 372 -12.85 14.00 4.72
CA GLU A 372 -13.66 15.04 4.07
C GLU A 372 -13.53 16.43 4.73
N GLY A 373 -12.83 16.54 5.86
CA GLY A 373 -12.63 17.80 6.59
C GLY A 373 -13.67 18.06 7.69
N GLU A 374 -14.49 17.07 8.04
CA GLU A 374 -15.50 17.21 9.08
C GLU A 374 -14.86 17.01 10.47
N PRO A 375 -15.13 17.86 11.47
CA PRO A 375 -14.73 17.61 12.85
C PRO A 375 -15.30 16.29 13.36
N VAL A 376 -14.44 15.43 13.91
CA VAL A 376 -14.83 14.15 14.49
C VAL A 376 -14.66 14.21 16.01
N VAL A 377 -13.45 14.52 16.47
CA VAL A 377 -13.11 14.64 17.90
C VAL A 377 -12.21 15.85 18.13
N LEU A 378 -12.45 16.60 19.20
CA LEU A 378 -11.52 17.55 19.78
C LEU A 378 -11.05 17.00 21.13
N VAL A 379 -9.75 16.80 21.28
CA VAL A 379 -9.10 16.51 22.56
C VAL A 379 -8.72 17.84 23.20
N GLN A 380 -9.36 18.20 24.31
CA GLN A 380 -9.15 19.46 24.98
C GLN A 380 -8.03 19.36 26.01
N THR A 381 -7.03 20.23 25.92
CA THR A 381 -5.89 20.29 26.84
C THR A 381 -5.78 21.68 27.49
N ASN A 382 -5.03 21.77 28.59
CA ASN A 382 -4.68 23.06 29.20
C ASN A 382 -3.33 23.61 28.66
N PHE A 383 -2.79 22.97 27.63
CA PHE A 383 -1.48 23.26 27.06
C PHE A 383 -1.60 23.33 25.54
N THR A 384 -0.70 24.07 24.89
CA THR A 384 -0.46 23.92 23.45
C THR A 384 -0.03 22.49 23.14
N ALA A 385 -0.55 21.94 22.05
CA ALA A 385 -0.30 20.55 21.66
C ALA A 385 0.12 20.47 20.20
N ASP A 386 1.10 19.62 19.91
CA ASP A 386 1.59 19.34 18.57
C ASP A 386 1.54 17.82 18.33
N PRO A 387 0.83 17.34 17.27
CA PRO A 387 0.77 15.93 16.95
C PRO A 387 2.10 15.40 16.37
N LEU A 388 2.50 14.21 16.83
CA LEU A 388 3.70 13.53 16.33
C LEU A 388 3.38 12.12 15.82
N THR A 389 4.19 11.64 14.87
CA THR A 389 4.10 10.27 14.35
C THR A 389 5.12 9.38 15.05
N LEU A 390 4.66 8.33 15.73
CA LEU A 390 5.52 7.31 16.32
C LEU A 390 5.80 6.20 15.30
N VAL A 391 7.07 5.99 14.95
CA VAL A 391 7.51 4.91 14.05
C VAL A 391 8.38 3.95 14.82
N GLY A 392 7.84 2.80 15.23
CA GLY A 392 8.60 1.82 16.02
C GLY A 392 9.73 1.16 15.22
N LYS A 393 10.87 0.85 15.86
CA LYS A 393 11.94 0.02 15.28
C LYS A 393 11.42 -1.33 14.76
N GLU A 394 10.35 -1.85 15.36
CA GLU A 394 9.77 -3.12 14.98
C GLU A 394 8.94 -3.05 13.70
N ASP A 395 8.54 -1.86 13.24
CA ASP A 395 7.77 -1.68 12.01
C ASP A 395 8.61 -2.15 10.79
N PRO A 396 8.14 -3.17 10.05
CA PRO A 396 8.83 -3.64 8.84
C PRO A 396 9.02 -2.56 7.77
N LYS A 397 8.15 -1.54 7.72
CA LYS A 397 8.31 -0.39 6.83
C LYS A 397 9.48 0.52 7.22
N ALA A 398 9.88 0.53 8.49
CA ALA A 398 11.00 1.31 8.98
C ALA A 398 12.37 0.61 8.82
N TRP A 399 12.40 -0.66 8.40
CA TRP A 399 13.65 -1.40 8.27
C TRP A 399 14.58 -0.83 7.19
N HIS A 400 15.90 -1.02 7.36
CA HIS A 400 16.87 -0.70 6.31
C HIS A 400 16.54 -1.44 5.00
N THR A 401 16.74 -0.76 3.88
CA THR A 401 16.39 -1.22 2.53
C THR A 401 17.01 -2.59 2.19
N GLU A 402 18.23 -2.86 2.65
CA GLU A 402 18.94 -4.13 2.43
C GLU A 402 18.20 -5.31 3.05
N LYS A 403 17.68 -5.12 4.27
CA LYS A 403 16.91 -6.12 5.01
C LYS A 403 15.56 -6.40 4.32
N LYS A 404 14.89 -5.35 3.83
CA LYS A 404 13.66 -5.49 3.03
C LYS A 404 13.90 -6.30 1.76
N TRP A 405 15.00 -6.01 1.04
CA TRP A 405 15.36 -6.75 -0.17
C TRP A 405 15.76 -8.20 0.11
N ALA A 406 16.50 -8.47 1.19
CA ALA A 406 16.85 -9.83 1.57
C ALA A 406 15.59 -10.70 1.77
N VAL A 407 14.59 -10.18 2.48
CA VAL A 407 13.29 -10.85 2.65
C VAL A 407 12.60 -11.04 1.30
N ALA A 408 12.47 -9.99 0.49
CA ALA A 408 11.78 -10.06 -0.80
C ALA A 408 12.43 -11.08 -1.78
N ILE A 409 13.76 -11.14 -1.82
CA ILE A 409 14.52 -12.07 -2.66
C ILE A 409 14.30 -13.51 -2.19
N VAL A 410 14.35 -13.80 -0.89
CA VAL A 410 14.11 -15.16 -0.38
C VAL A 410 12.70 -15.62 -0.73
N VAL A 411 11.68 -14.79 -0.53
CA VAL A 411 10.29 -15.14 -0.89
C VAL A 411 10.13 -15.34 -2.40
N SER A 412 10.84 -14.55 -3.23
CA SER A 412 10.89 -14.74 -4.68
C SER A 412 11.56 -16.07 -5.07
N CYS A 413 12.67 -16.45 -4.42
CA CYS A 413 13.34 -17.73 -4.64
C CYS A 413 12.49 -18.93 -4.19
N TYR A 414 11.73 -18.81 -3.09
CA TYR A 414 10.71 -19.81 -2.76
C TYR A 414 9.66 -19.88 -3.88
N GLY A 415 9.22 -18.72 -4.38
CA GLY A 415 8.30 -18.63 -5.52
C GLY A 415 8.85 -19.21 -6.83
N LEU A 416 10.16 -19.29 -7.01
CA LEU A 416 10.84 -19.85 -8.18
C LEU A 416 10.87 -21.38 -8.16
N ILE A 417 11.32 -21.98 -7.05
CA ILE A 417 11.62 -23.42 -7.01
C ILE A 417 10.37 -24.28 -7.16
N ILE A 418 9.23 -23.80 -6.67
CA ILE A 418 7.95 -24.53 -6.72
C ILE A 418 7.47 -24.75 -8.17
N PRO A 419 7.23 -23.71 -9.00
CA PRO A 419 6.88 -23.90 -10.40
C PRO A 419 8.00 -24.52 -11.23
N ALA A 420 9.28 -24.30 -10.88
CA ALA A 420 10.39 -25.01 -11.52
C ALA A 420 10.27 -26.53 -11.33
N THR A 421 10.06 -26.97 -10.09
CA THR A 421 9.94 -28.39 -9.73
C THR A 421 8.69 -29.05 -10.33
N ALA A 422 7.63 -28.26 -10.59
CA ALA A 422 6.47 -28.71 -11.34
C ALA A 422 6.84 -29.07 -12.79
N ALA A 423 7.63 -28.23 -13.46
CA ALA A 423 7.99 -28.39 -14.86
C ALA A 423 9.20 -29.31 -15.10
N MET A 424 10.08 -29.49 -14.11
CA MET A 424 11.29 -30.34 -14.22
C MET A 424 11.02 -31.81 -14.56
N VAL A 425 9.80 -32.32 -14.40
CA VAL A 425 9.47 -33.71 -14.74
C VAL A 425 9.27 -33.94 -16.23
N VAL A 426 9.05 -32.88 -17.02
CA VAL A 426 8.74 -32.99 -18.46
C VAL A 426 9.86 -33.69 -19.24
N PRO A 427 11.15 -33.33 -19.10
CA PRO A 427 12.26 -34.06 -19.75
C PRO A 427 12.40 -35.53 -19.32
N ALA A 428 11.79 -35.90 -18.20
CA ALA A 428 11.94 -37.20 -17.57
C ALA A 428 10.74 -38.13 -17.79
N PHE A 429 9.69 -37.69 -18.51
CA PHE A 429 8.44 -38.46 -18.64
C PHE A 429 8.67 -39.89 -19.13
N THR A 430 9.51 -40.10 -20.14
CA THR A 430 9.81 -41.44 -20.67
C THR A 430 10.48 -42.33 -19.61
N GLN A 431 11.46 -41.80 -18.87
CA GLN A 431 12.16 -42.57 -17.82
C GLN A 431 11.25 -42.86 -16.63
N ILE A 432 10.48 -41.87 -16.18
CA ILE A 432 9.53 -42.02 -15.07
C ILE A 432 8.47 -43.06 -15.42
N SER A 433 7.95 -43.03 -16.65
CA SER A 433 6.90 -43.95 -17.10
C SER A 433 7.39 -45.40 -17.15
N HIS A 434 8.62 -45.60 -17.63
CA HIS A 434 9.25 -46.91 -17.66
C HIS A 434 9.54 -47.44 -16.24
N ASP A 435 10.15 -46.62 -15.37
CA ASP A 435 10.54 -47.05 -14.01
C ASP A 435 9.35 -47.31 -13.08
N LEU A 436 8.24 -46.57 -13.24
CA LEU A 436 7.05 -46.67 -12.38
C LEU A 436 5.91 -47.49 -13.01
N ASN A 437 6.15 -48.14 -14.16
CA ASN A 437 5.15 -48.90 -14.92
C ASN A 437 3.87 -48.10 -15.21
N ILE A 438 4.04 -46.88 -15.72
CA ILE A 438 2.93 -46.02 -16.15
C ILE A 438 2.66 -46.30 -17.63
N SER A 439 1.52 -46.92 -17.92
CA SER A 439 1.21 -47.43 -19.26
C SER A 439 0.31 -46.51 -20.10
N GLY A 440 -0.41 -45.58 -19.46
CA GLY A 440 -1.37 -44.70 -20.13
C GLY A 440 -0.85 -43.28 -20.29
N ASP A 441 -1.00 -42.70 -21.49
CA ASP A 441 -0.52 -41.35 -21.80
C ASP A 441 -1.09 -40.27 -20.86
N GLY A 442 -2.35 -40.43 -20.42
CA GLY A 442 -2.96 -39.54 -19.42
C GLY A 442 -2.34 -39.71 -18.03
N GLU A 443 -1.97 -40.93 -17.63
CA GLU A 443 -1.26 -41.13 -16.36
C GLU A 443 0.15 -40.49 -16.37
N VAL A 444 0.79 -40.37 -17.54
CA VAL A 444 2.09 -39.68 -17.67
C VAL A 444 1.94 -38.19 -17.46
N GLN A 445 0.93 -37.55 -18.07
CA GLN A 445 0.66 -36.12 -17.89
C GLN A 445 0.21 -35.80 -16.45
N LEU A 446 -0.46 -36.76 -15.80
CA LEU A 446 -0.88 -36.66 -14.40
C LEU A 446 0.28 -36.37 -13.46
N VAL A 447 1.51 -36.83 -13.80
CA VAL A 447 2.73 -36.56 -13.02
C VAL A 447 2.98 -35.06 -12.84
N MET A 448 2.76 -34.26 -13.89
CA MET A 448 2.93 -32.81 -13.81
C MET A 448 1.66 -32.13 -13.28
N SER A 449 0.51 -32.50 -13.83
CA SER A 449 -0.76 -31.80 -13.59
C SER A 449 -1.25 -31.92 -12.15
N VAL A 450 -1.04 -33.07 -11.48
CA VAL A 450 -1.47 -33.30 -10.09
C VAL A 450 -0.75 -32.36 -9.09
N PHE A 451 0.49 -31.97 -9.39
CA PHE A 451 1.21 -30.98 -8.60
C PHE A 451 0.56 -29.60 -8.71
N LEU A 452 0.15 -29.20 -9.93
CA LEU A 452 -0.52 -27.92 -10.18
C LEU A 452 -1.90 -27.86 -9.51
N LEU A 453 -2.59 -29.00 -9.41
CA LEU A 453 -3.84 -29.12 -8.67
C LEU A 453 -3.63 -28.82 -7.17
N GLY A 454 -2.65 -29.47 -6.54
CA GLY A 454 -2.28 -29.17 -5.15
C GLY A 454 -1.87 -27.71 -4.96
N TRP A 455 -1.07 -27.18 -5.89
CA TRP A 455 -0.63 -25.78 -5.90
C TRP A 455 -1.78 -24.77 -6.02
N GLY A 456 -2.90 -25.16 -6.62
CA GLY A 456 -4.13 -24.35 -6.68
C GLY A 456 -4.96 -24.35 -5.41
N ILE A 457 -4.99 -25.48 -4.70
CA ILE A 457 -5.79 -25.63 -3.48
C ILE A 457 -5.08 -24.99 -2.28
N GLY A 458 -3.76 -25.11 -2.22
CA GLY A 458 -2.96 -24.67 -1.07
C GLY A 458 -3.13 -23.19 -0.65
N PRO A 459 -3.17 -22.22 -1.58
CA PRO A 459 -3.36 -20.80 -1.27
C PRO A 459 -4.61 -20.49 -0.44
N ILE A 460 -5.69 -21.27 -0.64
CA ILE A 460 -6.97 -21.09 0.06
C ILE A 460 -6.78 -21.31 1.56
N LEU A 461 -5.93 -22.26 1.95
CA LEU A 461 -5.66 -22.58 3.34
C LEU A 461 -4.56 -21.68 3.90
N VAL A 462 -3.48 -21.52 3.13
CA VAL A 462 -2.23 -20.92 3.62
C VAL A 462 -2.34 -19.39 3.78
N ALA A 463 -3.13 -18.71 2.94
CA ALA A 463 -3.27 -17.25 3.03
C ALA A 463 -3.94 -16.80 4.34
N PRO A 464 -5.16 -17.28 4.73
CA PRO A 464 -5.79 -16.86 5.98
C PRO A 464 -4.98 -17.27 7.22
N LEU A 465 -4.39 -18.46 7.21
CA LEU A 465 -3.55 -18.93 8.32
C LEU A 465 -2.33 -18.02 8.56
N SER A 466 -1.79 -17.41 7.51
CA SER A 466 -0.66 -16.49 7.64
C SER A 466 -1.03 -15.13 8.24
N GLU A 467 -2.30 -14.77 8.27
CA GLU A 467 -2.80 -13.55 8.94
C GLU A 467 -3.03 -13.81 10.44
N VAL A 468 -3.33 -15.05 10.82
CA VAL A 468 -3.50 -15.44 12.21
C VAL A 468 -2.16 -15.71 12.91
N TYR A 469 -1.31 -16.50 12.26
CA TYR A 469 -0.09 -17.05 12.86
C TYR A 469 1.19 -16.33 12.41
N GLY A 470 1.10 -15.43 11.44
CA GLY A 470 2.24 -14.69 10.89
C GLY A 470 2.75 -15.26 9.57
N ARG A 471 3.43 -14.40 8.80
CA ARG A 471 3.89 -14.70 7.43
C ARG A 471 5.12 -15.60 7.46
N ARG A 472 6.02 -15.40 8.43
CA ARG A 472 7.29 -16.15 8.54
C ARG A 472 7.04 -17.63 8.81
N LEU A 473 6.17 -17.93 9.77
CA LEU A 473 5.90 -19.30 10.19
C LEU A 473 5.31 -20.12 9.04
N LEU A 474 4.31 -19.58 8.35
CA LEU A 474 3.61 -20.30 7.28
C LEU A 474 4.49 -20.50 6.04
N LEU A 475 5.31 -19.52 5.66
CA LEU A 475 6.26 -19.67 4.55
C LEU A 475 7.31 -20.75 4.84
N ASN A 476 7.93 -20.72 6.02
CA ASN A 476 8.97 -21.71 6.36
C ASN A 476 8.41 -23.11 6.59
N THR A 477 7.24 -23.25 7.24
CA THR A 477 6.62 -24.56 7.44
C THR A 477 6.14 -25.18 6.12
N GLY A 478 5.48 -24.39 5.25
CA GLY A 478 5.07 -24.84 3.92
C GLY A 478 6.27 -25.27 3.07
N HIS A 479 7.35 -24.48 3.09
CA HIS A 479 8.58 -24.78 2.35
C HIS A 479 9.33 -26.01 2.91
N THR A 480 9.31 -26.21 4.23
CA THR A 480 9.86 -27.42 4.88
C THR A 480 9.07 -28.67 4.47
N LEU A 481 7.74 -28.60 4.50
CA LEU A 481 6.89 -29.71 4.07
C LEU A 481 7.10 -30.03 2.59
N PHE A 482 7.19 -29.01 1.73
CA PHE A 482 7.55 -29.18 0.33
C PHE A 482 8.92 -29.88 0.18
N LEU A 483 9.94 -29.45 0.91
CA LEU A 483 11.27 -30.07 0.88
C LEU A 483 11.19 -31.57 1.22
N ILE A 484 10.47 -31.93 2.28
CA ILE A 484 10.30 -33.32 2.71
C ILE A 484 9.58 -34.13 1.62
N THR A 485 8.41 -33.67 1.19
CA THR A 485 7.57 -34.42 0.23
C THR A 485 8.21 -34.51 -1.15
N ASN A 486 8.91 -33.46 -1.58
CA ASN A 486 9.67 -33.45 -2.84
C ASN A 486 10.85 -34.43 -2.77
N THR A 487 11.57 -34.48 -1.66
CA THR A 487 12.66 -35.44 -1.48
C THR A 487 12.15 -36.88 -1.51
N LEU A 488 11.01 -37.14 -0.86
CA LEU A 488 10.36 -38.46 -0.88
C LEU A 488 9.94 -38.88 -2.29
N CYS A 489 9.54 -37.95 -3.17
CA CYS A 489 9.23 -38.27 -4.57
C CYS A 489 10.40 -38.94 -5.31
N GLY A 490 11.65 -38.56 -5.00
CA GLY A 490 12.84 -39.18 -5.57
C GLY A 490 13.14 -40.59 -5.03
N CYS A 491 12.61 -40.93 -3.86
CA CYS A 491 12.84 -42.22 -3.20
C CYS A 491 11.79 -43.29 -3.53
N VAL A 492 10.62 -42.88 -4.03
CA VAL A 492 9.48 -43.77 -4.25
C VAL A 492 9.59 -44.53 -5.57
N SER A 493 9.17 -45.81 -5.53
CA SER A 493 9.12 -46.70 -6.70
C SER A 493 7.70 -47.17 -7.04
N ASN A 494 6.67 -46.58 -6.43
CA ASN A 494 5.25 -46.88 -6.67
C ASN A 494 4.53 -45.66 -7.25
N LYS A 495 3.81 -45.83 -8.36
CA LYS A 495 3.12 -44.71 -9.06
C LYS A 495 2.11 -43.97 -8.18
N SER A 496 1.31 -44.67 -7.37
CA SER A 496 0.27 -44.04 -6.53
C SER A 496 0.89 -43.19 -5.42
N HIS A 497 1.92 -43.69 -4.75
CA HIS A 497 2.66 -42.92 -3.74
C HIS A 497 3.36 -41.70 -4.36
N PHE A 498 3.91 -41.86 -5.56
CA PHE A 498 4.55 -40.76 -6.27
C PHE A 498 3.56 -39.65 -6.63
N MET A 499 2.38 -39.99 -7.17
CA MET A 499 1.32 -39.02 -7.47
C MET A 499 0.81 -38.31 -6.21
N LEU A 500 0.61 -39.04 -5.10
CA LEU A 500 0.17 -38.46 -3.84
C LEU A 500 1.21 -37.47 -3.28
N LEU A 501 2.49 -37.85 -3.28
CA LEU A 501 3.56 -36.96 -2.81
C LEU A 501 3.71 -35.72 -3.70
N ARG A 502 3.50 -35.85 -5.01
CA ARG A 502 3.47 -34.70 -5.94
C ARG A 502 2.33 -33.75 -5.63
N PHE A 503 1.13 -34.27 -5.36
CA PHE A 503 -0.02 -33.46 -4.94
C PHE A 503 0.29 -32.70 -3.64
N ILE A 504 0.78 -33.39 -2.61
CA ILE A 504 1.11 -32.78 -1.31
C ILE A 504 2.24 -31.76 -1.46
N SER A 505 3.25 -32.03 -2.29
CA SER A 505 4.33 -31.08 -2.56
C SER A 505 3.79 -29.79 -3.18
N GLY A 506 2.87 -29.88 -4.13
CA GLY A 506 2.20 -28.71 -4.70
C GLY A 506 1.39 -27.93 -3.67
N LEU A 507 0.64 -28.64 -2.82
CA LEU A 507 -0.17 -28.05 -1.74
C LEU A 507 0.71 -27.26 -0.75
N CYS A 508 1.76 -27.88 -0.23
CA CYS A 508 2.66 -27.29 0.75
C CYS A 508 3.54 -26.16 0.17
N GLY A 509 3.95 -26.28 -1.09
CA GLY A 509 4.75 -25.28 -1.79
C GLY A 509 4.00 -24.02 -2.23
N SER A 510 2.70 -23.92 -1.97
CA SER A 510 1.87 -22.83 -2.50
C SER A 510 2.04 -21.47 -1.82
N GLY A 511 2.54 -21.45 -0.58
CA GLY A 511 2.62 -20.25 0.27
C GLY A 511 3.25 -19.02 -0.38
N PRO A 512 4.39 -19.10 -1.09
CA PRO A 512 5.02 -17.93 -1.70
C PRO A 512 4.13 -17.18 -2.69
N MET A 513 3.25 -17.88 -3.42
CA MET A 513 2.36 -17.26 -4.41
C MET A 513 1.26 -16.43 -3.76
N SER A 514 0.77 -16.84 -2.59
CA SER A 514 -0.35 -16.17 -1.91
C SER A 514 0.11 -15.20 -0.82
N ILE A 515 1.15 -15.57 -0.08
CA ILE A 515 1.69 -14.78 1.04
C ILE A 515 2.68 -13.72 0.51
N GLY A 516 3.36 -13.97 -0.62
CA GLY A 516 4.44 -13.11 -1.11
C GLY A 516 4.02 -11.65 -1.34
N ALA A 517 2.87 -11.42 -1.96
CA ALA A 517 2.33 -10.06 -2.13
C ALA A 517 2.02 -9.37 -0.78
N GLY A 518 1.58 -10.14 0.23
CA GLY A 518 1.36 -9.66 1.59
C GLY A 518 2.67 -9.22 2.25
N VAL A 519 3.71 -10.06 2.22
CA VAL A 519 5.05 -9.71 2.75
C VAL A 519 5.58 -8.42 2.12
N LEU A 520 5.39 -8.25 0.81
CA LEU A 520 5.82 -7.03 0.13
C LEU A 520 4.98 -5.80 0.52
N SER A 521 3.69 -5.97 0.77
CA SER A 521 2.82 -4.91 1.27
C SER A 521 3.21 -4.47 2.69
N ASP A 522 3.65 -5.41 3.52
CA ASP A 522 4.07 -5.17 4.90
C ASP A 522 5.43 -4.46 4.98
N LEU A 523 6.33 -4.69 4.00
CA LEU A 523 7.68 -4.11 3.97
C LEU A 523 7.78 -2.74 3.29
N TRP A 524 6.94 -2.50 2.28
CA TRP A 524 7.09 -1.35 1.37
C TRP A 524 5.89 -0.41 1.46
N HIS A 525 6.18 0.89 1.51
CA HIS A 525 5.16 1.92 1.35
C HIS A 525 4.50 1.83 -0.03
N LYS A 526 3.34 2.45 -0.20
CA LYS A 526 2.49 2.28 -1.40
C LYS A 526 3.23 2.61 -2.70
N GLU A 527 4.19 3.53 -2.62
CA GLU A 527 4.88 4.11 -3.77
C GLU A 527 6.08 3.27 -4.22
N GLU A 528 6.74 2.58 -3.27
CA GLU A 528 7.85 1.66 -3.54
C GLU A 528 7.35 0.25 -3.97
N ARG A 529 6.05 -0.01 -3.80
CA ARG A 529 5.41 -1.33 -3.98
C ARG A 529 5.48 -1.85 -5.41
N GLY A 530 5.42 -0.97 -6.41
CA GLY A 530 5.47 -1.38 -7.82
C GLY A 530 6.81 -2.02 -8.19
N LEU A 531 7.92 -1.40 -7.76
CA LEU A 531 9.26 -1.93 -8.00
C LEU A 531 9.47 -3.26 -7.28
N SER A 532 9.11 -3.34 -5.99
CA SER A 532 9.29 -4.55 -5.20
C SER A 532 8.48 -5.73 -5.76
N LEU A 533 7.21 -5.51 -6.13
CA LEU A 533 6.38 -6.54 -6.75
C LEU A 533 6.97 -7.04 -8.07
N SER A 534 7.51 -6.14 -8.90
CA SER A 534 8.11 -6.53 -10.20
C SER A 534 9.33 -7.42 -10.05
N ILE A 535 10.20 -7.14 -9.06
CA ILE A 535 11.39 -7.95 -8.79
C ILE A 535 11.00 -9.29 -8.16
N TYR A 536 10.06 -9.29 -7.21
CA TYR A 536 9.53 -10.52 -6.64
C TYR A 536 8.94 -11.46 -7.70
N ALA A 537 8.18 -10.91 -8.66
CA ALA A 537 7.52 -11.68 -9.71
C ALA A 537 8.48 -12.41 -10.65
N LEU A 538 9.75 -11.96 -10.78
CA LEU A 538 10.75 -12.63 -11.63
C LEU A 538 10.96 -14.10 -11.24
N GLY A 539 11.00 -14.42 -9.95
CA GLY A 539 11.20 -15.78 -9.47
C GLY A 539 10.12 -16.75 -9.95
N PRO A 540 8.84 -16.56 -9.56
CA PRO A 540 7.72 -17.37 -10.01
C PRO A 540 7.57 -17.47 -11.54
N LEU A 541 7.88 -16.40 -12.27
CA LEU A 541 7.78 -16.37 -13.73
C LEU A 541 8.91 -17.14 -14.42
N ALA A 542 10.13 -17.10 -13.87
CA ALA A 542 11.28 -17.78 -14.44
C ALA A 542 11.27 -19.29 -14.16
N GLY A 543 10.63 -19.72 -13.06
CA GLY A 543 10.60 -21.12 -12.62
C GLY A 543 10.23 -22.13 -13.72
N PRO A 544 9.07 -21.99 -14.42
CA PRO A 544 8.64 -22.94 -15.45
C PRO A 544 9.60 -23.09 -16.65
N ALA A 545 10.48 -22.11 -16.88
CA ALA A 545 11.50 -22.18 -17.92
C ALA A 545 12.82 -22.77 -17.41
N ILE A 546 13.27 -22.34 -16.22
CA ILE A 546 14.52 -22.82 -15.61
C ILE A 546 14.42 -24.32 -15.26
N GLY A 547 13.26 -24.77 -14.83
CA GLY A 547 13.01 -26.16 -14.43
C GLY A 547 13.38 -27.18 -15.52
N PRO A 548 12.71 -27.18 -16.68
CA PRO A 548 13.00 -28.11 -17.77
C PRO A 548 14.45 -28.01 -18.28
N ILE A 549 15.04 -26.80 -18.33
CA ILE A 549 16.45 -26.62 -18.70
C ILE A 549 17.34 -27.42 -17.73
N ALA A 550 17.21 -27.20 -16.42
CA ALA A 550 18.00 -27.91 -15.42
C ALA A 550 17.77 -29.43 -15.49
N ALA A 551 16.52 -29.86 -15.63
CA ALA A 551 16.16 -31.27 -15.70
C ALA A 551 16.71 -31.98 -16.94
N GLY A 552 16.67 -31.36 -18.13
CA GLY A 552 17.22 -31.96 -19.35
C GLY A 552 18.73 -32.26 -19.25
N TYR A 553 19.48 -31.43 -18.52
CA TYR A 553 20.89 -31.69 -18.23
C TYR A 553 21.11 -32.76 -17.15
N ILE A 554 20.25 -32.79 -16.11
CA ILE A 554 20.30 -33.81 -15.05
C ILE A 554 20.01 -35.19 -15.64
N VAL A 555 18.87 -35.35 -16.30
CA VAL A 555 18.39 -36.63 -16.87
C VAL A 555 19.33 -37.15 -17.96
N GLY A 556 20.03 -36.26 -18.65
CA GLY A 556 21.02 -36.63 -19.64
C GLY A 556 22.30 -37.27 -19.08
N LYS A 557 22.56 -37.19 -17.76
CA LYS A 557 23.77 -37.74 -17.11
C LYS A 557 23.48 -38.63 -15.89
N LEU A 558 22.36 -38.39 -15.23
CA LEU A 558 21.91 -39.01 -13.98
C LEU A 558 20.48 -39.54 -14.18
N SER A 559 19.96 -40.30 -13.20
CA SER A 559 18.56 -40.75 -13.27
C SER A 559 17.57 -39.61 -12.97
N TRP A 560 16.32 -39.76 -13.42
CA TRP A 560 15.24 -38.82 -13.14
C TRP A 560 15.03 -38.53 -11.65
N ARG A 561 15.41 -39.44 -10.74
CA ARG A 561 15.31 -39.23 -9.29
C ARG A 561 16.14 -38.03 -8.82
N TRP A 562 17.24 -37.73 -9.50
CA TRP A 562 18.10 -36.58 -9.19
C TRP A 562 17.44 -35.22 -9.47
N ILE A 563 16.37 -35.17 -10.28
CA ILE A 563 15.56 -33.95 -10.40
C ILE A 563 15.05 -33.52 -9.03
N PHE A 564 14.50 -34.49 -8.28
CA PHE A 564 13.94 -34.26 -6.96
C PHE A 564 15.02 -33.93 -5.95
N PHE A 565 16.14 -34.68 -5.94
CA PHE A 565 17.24 -34.41 -5.02
C PHE A 565 17.89 -33.05 -5.27
N SER A 566 18.14 -32.65 -6.52
CA SER A 566 18.69 -31.34 -6.85
C SER A 566 17.73 -30.20 -6.48
N ALA A 567 16.44 -30.34 -6.77
CA ALA A 567 15.43 -29.37 -6.35
C ALA A 567 15.35 -29.25 -4.82
N SER A 568 15.43 -30.39 -4.11
CA SER A 568 15.47 -30.43 -2.65
C SER A 568 16.76 -29.81 -2.08
N THR A 569 17.92 -29.98 -2.71
CA THR A 569 19.15 -29.30 -2.29
C THR A 569 19.01 -27.78 -2.37
N PHE A 570 18.46 -27.27 -3.49
CA PHE A 570 18.19 -25.84 -3.62
C PHE A 570 17.15 -25.36 -2.60
N ALA A 571 16.06 -26.12 -2.43
CA ALA A 571 15.02 -25.80 -1.47
C ALA A 571 15.55 -25.79 -0.03
N PHE A 572 16.47 -26.70 0.33
CA PHE A 572 17.13 -26.73 1.63
C PHE A 572 18.04 -25.52 1.85
N ILE A 573 18.86 -25.14 0.88
CA ILE A 573 19.69 -23.92 0.96
C ILE A 573 18.79 -22.70 1.18
N MET A 574 17.72 -22.59 0.41
CA MET A 574 16.77 -21.51 0.55
C MET A 574 16.02 -21.57 1.89
N LEU A 575 15.70 -22.75 2.41
CA LEU A 575 15.08 -22.92 3.74
C LEU A 575 16.01 -22.43 4.85
N VAL A 576 17.30 -22.75 4.78
CA VAL A 576 18.31 -22.28 5.73
C VAL A 576 18.41 -20.76 5.67
N LEU A 577 18.53 -20.18 4.45
CA LEU A 577 18.53 -18.73 4.27
C LEU A 577 17.23 -18.10 4.79
N GLY A 578 16.08 -18.68 4.51
CA GLY A 578 14.79 -18.18 4.96
C GLY A 578 14.57 -18.31 6.46
N TYR A 579 15.17 -19.30 7.12
CA TYR A 579 15.13 -19.39 8.58
C TYR A 579 15.82 -18.19 9.25
N PHE A 580 16.96 -17.74 8.69
CA PHE A 580 17.75 -16.62 9.22
C PHE A 580 17.31 -15.25 8.70
N LEU A 581 16.93 -15.14 7.42
CA LEU A 581 16.64 -13.88 6.75
C LEU A 581 15.15 -13.50 6.74
N LEU A 582 14.23 -14.47 6.71
CA LEU A 582 12.79 -14.15 6.82
C LEU A 582 12.48 -13.81 8.27
N LEU A 583 12.17 -12.55 8.50
CA LEU A 583 11.62 -12.07 9.76
C LEU A 583 10.11 -11.96 9.65
N GLU A 584 9.46 -11.91 10.81
CA GLU A 584 8.01 -11.66 10.81
C GLU A 584 7.76 -10.23 10.31
N THR A 585 6.86 -10.12 9.34
CA THR A 585 6.55 -8.86 8.66
C THR A 585 5.14 -8.39 8.99
N PHE A 586 4.27 -9.25 9.50
CA PHE A 586 2.88 -8.86 9.72
C PHE A 586 2.72 -7.98 10.98
N PRO A 587 2.33 -6.69 10.85
CA PRO A 587 2.29 -5.77 12.00
C PRO A 587 1.41 -6.24 13.17
N PRO A 588 0.21 -6.82 12.96
CA PRO A 588 -0.61 -7.31 14.06
C PRO A 588 0.07 -8.40 14.91
N VAL A 589 0.85 -9.29 14.29
CA VAL A 589 1.58 -10.35 15.02
C VAL A 589 2.76 -9.77 15.79
N LEU A 590 3.48 -8.81 15.21
CA LEU A 590 4.57 -8.10 15.88
C LEU A 590 4.08 -7.33 17.11
N LEU A 591 2.95 -6.61 16.97
CA LEU A 591 2.31 -5.91 18.08
C LEU A 591 1.86 -6.87 19.18
N ARG A 592 1.28 -8.02 18.82
CA ARG A 592 0.90 -9.06 19.78
C ARG A 592 2.09 -9.54 20.60
N TRP A 593 3.22 -9.86 19.94
CA TRP A 593 4.45 -10.27 20.63
C TRP A 593 4.99 -9.18 21.55
N LYS A 594 4.96 -7.92 21.11
CA LYS A 594 5.40 -6.78 21.91
C LYS A 594 4.53 -6.60 23.15
N LYS A 595 3.19 -6.64 23.02
CA LYS A 595 2.27 -6.57 24.16
C LYS A 595 2.51 -7.71 25.16
N GLN A 596 2.65 -8.95 24.68
CA GLN A 596 2.93 -10.11 25.54
C GLN A 596 4.26 -9.95 26.31
N HIS A 597 5.30 -9.46 25.63
CA HIS A 597 6.60 -9.20 26.26
C HIS A 597 6.54 -8.09 27.32
N LEU A 598 5.81 -7.01 27.06
CA LEU A 598 5.60 -5.91 28.02
C LEU A 598 4.78 -6.38 29.23
N ARG A 599 3.70 -7.15 29.01
CA ARG A 599 2.92 -7.78 30.10
C ARG A 599 3.78 -8.70 30.95
N ALA A 600 4.65 -9.50 30.34
CA ALA A 600 5.58 -10.38 31.05
C ALA A 600 6.60 -9.60 31.92
N LYS A 601 6.88 -8.33 31.57
CA LYS A 601 7.70 -7.41 32.35
C LYS A 601 6.92 -6.64 33.43
N GLY A 602 5.63 -6.94 33.63
CA GLY A 602 4.78 -6.23 34.58
C GLY A 602 4.43 -4.80 34.17
N ILE A 603 4.70 -4.42 32.91
CA ILE A 603 4.33 -3.11 32.38
C ILE A 603 2.84 -3.18 32.01
N PHE A 604 2.05 -2.28 32.58
CA PHE A 604 0.64 -2.16 32.24
C PHE A 604 0.52 -1.72 30.78
N VAL A 605 -0.02 -2.59 29.95
CA VAL A 605 -0.44 -2.27 28.59
C VAL A 605 -1.96 -2.19 28.68
N GLY A 606 -2.52 -1.02 28.34
CA GLY A 606 -3.96 -0.74 28.39
C GLY A 606 -4.80 -1.93 27.94
N HIS A 607 -5.90 -2.15 28.65
CA HIS A 607 -6.74 -3.32 28.50
C HIS A 607 -7.92 -2.94 27.61
N ASP A 608 -7.87 -3.19 26.30
CA ASP A 608 -9.04 -3.02 25.42
C ASP A 608 -8.99 -3.87 24.15
N ASP A 609 -10.17 -4.40 23.79
CA ASP A 609 -10.70 -5.07 22.57
C ASP A 609 -9.90 -6.17 21.86
N ASP A 610 -8.58 -6.17 21.94
CA ASP A 610 -7.71 -7.17 21.31
C ASP A 610 -7.86 -8.56 21.94
N GLU A 611 -8.40 -8.71 23.15
CA GLU A 611 -8.72 -10.03 23.73
C GLU A 611 -9.90 -10.70 23.00
N VAL A 612 -10.86 -9.90 22.51
CA VAL A 612 -11.99 -10.37 21.70
C VAL A 612 -11.52 -10.75 20.30
N ASP A 613 -10.60 -9.97 19.70
CA ASP A 613 -10.00 -10.30 18.40
C ASP A 613 -8.90 -11.38 18.51
N GLU A 614 -8.22 -11.54 19.64
CA GLU A 614 -7.36 -12.69 19.97
C GLU A 614 -8.19 -13.98 20.06
N ALA A 615 -9.37 -13.92 20.68
CA ALA A 615 -10.28 -15.06 20.77
C ALA A 615 -10.90 -15.38 19.40
N LYS A 616 -11.31 -14.36 18.63
CA LYS A 616 -11.81 -14.55 17.25
C LYS A 616 -10.71 -15.10 16.33
N GLY A 617 -9.49 -14.57 16.38
CA GLY A 617 -8.35 -15.01 15.56
C GLY A 617 -7.87 -16.42 15.88
N LYS A 618 -8.03 -16.90 17.12
CA LYS A 618 -7.69 -18.28 17.52
C LYS A 618 -8.77 -19.31 17.18
N THR A 619 -9.99 -18.89 16.87
CA THR A 619 -11.12 -19.84 16.71
C THR A 619 -11.31 -20.24 15.24
N LEU A 620 -11.33 -21.54 14.96
CA LEU A 620 -11.64 -22.12 13.64
C LEU A 620 -12.93 -21.57 12.99
N SER A 621 -13.83 -20.96 13.76
CA SER A 621 -15.08 -20.35 13.30
C SER A 621 -14.90 -19.02 12.56
N SER A 622 -13.88 -18.21 12.87
CA SER A 622 -13.60 -16.94 12.15
C SER A 622 -13.00 -17.23 10.77
N LEU A 623 -12.07 -18.19 10.70
CA LEU A 623 -11.46 -18.71 9.47
C LEU A 623 -12.51 -19.29 8.50
N LYS A 624 -13.62 -19.84 8.98
CA LYS A 624 -14.70 -20.36 8.12
C LYS A 624 -15.30 -19.28 7.21
N GLY A 625 -15.44 -18.05 7.70
CA GLY A 625 -15.96 -16.93 6.91
C GLY A 625 -15.03 -16.58 5.75
N GLU A 626 -13.73 -16.50 6.03
CA GLU A 626 -12.71 -16.16 5.03
C GLU A 626 -12.43 -17.28 4.03
N LEU A 627 -12.37 -18.53 4.50
CA LEU A 627 -12.19 -19.71 3.64
C LEU A 627 -13.35 -19.91 2.66
N LYS A 628 -14.58 -19.52 3.06
CA LYS A 628 -15.77 -19.62 2.21
C LYS A 628 -15.83 -18.52 1.16
N ARG A 629 -15.22 -17.36 1.41
CA ARG A 629 -15.36 -16.15 0.60
C ARG A 629 -14.92 -16.33 -0.87
N PRO A 630 -13.78 -16.97 -1.20
CA PRO A 630 -13.40 -17.23 -2.60
C PRO A 630 -14.42 -18.09 -3.36
N PHE A 631 -14.99 -19.11 -2.71
CA PHE A 631 -16.00 -19.97 -3.33
C PHE A 631 -17.31 -19.21 -3.58
N VAL A 632 -17.71 -18.37 -2.63
CA VAL A 632 -18.91 -17.52 -2.78
C VAL A 632 -18.69 -16.49 -3.89
N MET A 633 -17.55 -15.82 -3.93
CA MET A 633 -17.24 -14.84 -4.98
C MET A 633 -17.23 -15.51 -6.35
N LEU A 634 -16.60 -16.68 -6.49
CA LEU A 634 -16.61 -17.44 -7.74
C LEU A 634 -18.02 -17.89 -8.12
N GLY A 635 -18.87 -18.29 -7.17
CA GLY A 635 -20.25 -18.73 -7.43
C GLY A 635 -21.25 -17.60 -7.69
N THR A 636 -21.01 -16.40 -7.17
CA THR A 636 -22.00 -15.31 -7.17
C THR A 636 -21.63 -14.10 -8.02
N GLN A 637 -20.35 -13.88 -8.32
CA GLN A 637 -19.89 -12.66 -9.00
C GLN A 637 -19.58 -12.90 -10.48
N PRO A 638 -20.39 -12.40 -11.42
CA PRO A 638 -20.19 -12.62 -12.86
C PRO A 638 -18.86 -12.07 -13.38
N ILE A 639 -18.37 -10.97 -12.80
CA ILE A 639 -17.07 -10.41 -13.15
C ILE A 639 -15.96 -11.40 -12.83
N ILE A 640 -15.93 -11.91 -11.58
CA ILE A 640 -14.94 -12.90 -11.13
C ILE A 640 -15.02 -14.15 -11.99
N GLN A 641 -16.22 -14.65 -12.31
CA GLN A 641 -16.38 -15.81 -13.21
C GLN A 641 -15.75 -15.56 -14.58
N THR A 642 -16.04 -14.41 -15.20
CA THR A 642 -15.53 -14.07 -16.53
C THR A 642 -14.00 -14.01 -16.54
N VAL A 643 -13.41 -13.28 -15.59
CA VAL A 643 -11.95 -13.11 -15.54
C VAL A 643 -11.23 -14.36 -15.03
N ALA A 644 -11.84 -15.16 -14.15
CA ALA A 644 -11.27 -16.40 -13.67
C ALA A 644 -11.30 -17.51 -14.74
N LEU A 645 -12.35 -17.56 -15.59
CA LEU A 645 -12.37 -18.42 -16.77
C LEU A 645 -11.29 -18.02 -17.78
N LEU A 646 -11.14 -16.71 -18.04
CA LEU A 646 -10.06 -16.22 -18.91
C LEU A 646 -8.68 -16.55 -18.33
N MET A 647 -8.47 -16.33 -17.03
CA MET A 647 -7.22 -16.65 -16.34
C MET A 647 -6.91 -18.16 -16.37
N GLY A 648 -7.94 -18.99 -16.17
CA GLY A 648 -7.88 -20.45 -16.33
C GLY A 648 -7.48 -20.87 -17.73
N PHE A 649 -8.11 -20.29 -18.74
CA PHE A 649 -7.80 -20.55 -20.15
C PHE A 649 -6.36 -20.17 -20.51
N LEU A 650 -5.92 -18.95 -20.13
CA LEU A 650 -4.55 -18.51 -20.40
C LEU A 650 -3.52 -19.38 -19.66
N PHE A 651 -3.79 -19.81 -18.42
CA PHE A 651 -2.89 -20.73 -17.72
C PHE A 651 -2.84 -22.08 -18.39
N GLY A 652 -4.02 -22.62 -18.71
CA GLY A 652 -4.14 -23.91 -19.35
C GLY A 652 -3.36 -23.94 -20.66
N LEU A 653 -3.49 -22.90 -21.49
CA LEU A 653 -2.71 -22.76 -22.71
C LEU A 653 -1.20 -22.70 -22.47
N ASN A 654 -0.74 -21.97 -21.43
CA ASN A 654 0.67 -21.95 -21.06
C ASN A 654 1.17 -23.34 -20.67
N GLN A 655 0.43 -24.03 -19.80
CA GLN A 655 0.80 -25.36 -19.32
C GLN A 655 0.71 -26.42 -20.44
N LEU A 656 -0.25 -26.29 -21.37
CA LEU A 656 -0.37 -27.11 -22.57
C LEU A 656 0.90 -27.02 -23.41
N THR A 657 1.36 -25.80 -23.69
CA THR A 657 2.59 -25.58 -24.45
C THR A 657 3.78 -26.17 -23.72
N ILE A 658 3.96 -25.86 -22.42
CA ILE A 658 5.07 -26.39 -21.61
C ILE A 658 5.10 -27.92 -21.61
N ALA A 659 3.95 -28.59 -21.49
CA ALA A 659 3.87 -30.06 -21.43
C ALA A 659 4.37 -30.76 -22.70
N THR A 660 4.20 -30.13 -23.87
CA THR A 660 4.53 -30.71 -25.19
C THR A 660 5.70 -30.01 -25.88
N PHE A 661 6.35 -29.06 -25.21
CA PHE A 661 7.36 -28.22 -25.86
C PHE A 661 8.62 -29.01 -26.19
N GLU A 662 9.07 -29.85 -25.26
CA GLU A 662 10.27 -30.67 -25.46
C GLU A 662 10.05 -31.80 -26.48
N THR A 663 8.88 -32.44 -26.44
CA THR A 663 8.54 -33.51 -27.39
C THR A 663 8.56 -33.03 -28.84
N LEU A 664 8.21 -31.77 -29.11
CA LEU A 664 8.39 -31.15 -30.43
C LEU A 664 9.86 -31.20 -30.87
N TRP A 665 10.78 -30.77 -30.01
CA TRP A 665 12.20 -30.66 -30.35
C TRP A 665 12.87 -32.03 -30.49
N GLU A 666 12.49 -32.98 -29.65
CA GLU A 666 13.01 -34.35 -29.71
C GLU A 666 12.48 -35.10 -30.94
N GLU A 667 11.16 -35.19 -31.10
CA GLU A 667 10.55 -36.04 -32.14
C GLU A 667 10.57 -35.39 -33.53
N ARG A 668 10.33 -34.08 -33.61
CA ARG A 668 10.19 -33.39 -34.91
C ARG A 668 11.50 -32.85 -35.45
N TYR A 669 12.36 -32.33 -34.57
CA TYR A 669 13.65 -31.71 -34.90
C TYR A 669 14.86 -32.60 -34.59
N GLY A 670 14.67 -33.76 -33.94
CA GLY A 670 15.76 -34.72 -33.67
C GLY A 670 16.80 -34.19 -32.69
N MET A 671 16.43 -33.21 -31.85
CA MET A 671 17.35 -32.65 -30.86
C MET A 671 17.48 -33.59 -29.67
N PRO A 672 18.69 -33.80 -29.12
CA PRO A 672 18.84 -34.51 -27.86
C PRO A 672 18.21 -33.69 -26.71
N PRO A 673 17.74 -34.33 -25.62
CA PRO A 673 17.02 -33.66 -24.52
C PRO A 673 17.74 -32.41 -23.98
N ARG A 674 19.07 -32.47 -23.85
CA ARG A 674 19.89 -31.33 -23.38
C ARG A 674 19.82 -30.10 -24.28
N LYS A 675 19.70 -30.29 -25.60
CA LYS A 675 19.57 -29.18 -26.55
C LYS A 675 18.10 -28.76 -26.69
N ALA A 676 17.18 -29.72 -26.69
CA ALA A 676 15.74 -29.48 -26.71
C ALA A 676 15.29 -28.58 -25.54
N SER A 677 15.82 -28.83 -24.35
CA SER A 677 15.46 -28.06 -23.15
C SER A 677 15.94 -26.61 -23.17
N LEU A 678 16.99 -26.26 -23.93
CA LEU A 678 17.46 -24.86 -24.02
C LEU A 678 16.43 -23.93 -24.65
N ASN A 679 15.52 -24.45 -25.48
CA ASN A 679 14.49 -23.66 -26.14
C ASN A 679 13.48 -23.06 -25.12
N TYR A 680 13.35 -23.62 -23.91
CA TYR A 680 12.51 -23.03 -22.85
C TYR A 680 12.97 -21.61 -22.45
N ALA A 681 14.22 -21.23 -22.76
CA ALA A 681 14.70 -19.86 -22.57
C ALA A 681 13.86 -18.83 -23.36
N PHE A 682 13.30 -19.21 -24.52
CA PHE A 682 12.44 -18.34 -25.33
C PHE A 682 11.04 -18.14 -24.72
N ILE A 683 10.54 -19.13 -23.97
CA ILE A 683 9.33 -18.97 -23.14
C ILE A 683 9.62 -17.99 -22.01
N ALA A 684 10.74 -18.16 -21.29
CA ALA A 684 11.17 -17.25 -20.23
C ALA A 684 11.31 -15.81 -20.76
N ALA A 685 11.98 -15.63 -21.90
CA ALA A 685 12.15 -14.33 -22.53
C ALA A 685 10.82 -13.66 -22.84
N GLY A 686 9.83 -14.40 -23.36
CA GLY A 686 8.49 -13.88 -23.64
C GLY A 686 7.73 -13.49 -22.36
N LEU A 687 7.75 -14.34 -21.33
CA LEU A 687 7.12 -14.05 -20.04
C LEU A 687 7.76 -12.83 -19.36
N THR A 688 9.09 -12.72 -19.36
CA THR A 688 9.79 -11.58 -18.77
C THR A 688 9.55 -10.30 -19.56
N PHE A 689 9.71 -10.34 -20.90
CA PHE A 689 9.49 -9.17 -21.75
C PHE A 689 8.04 -8.65 -21.62
N GLY A 690 7.06 -9.54 -21.72
CA GLY A 690 5.65 -9.18 -21.58
C GLY A 690 5.32 -8.64 -20.20
N SER A 691 5.87 -9.21 -19.12
CA SER A 691 5.68 -8.70 -17.76
C SER A 691 6.22 -7.29 -17.58
N GLN A 692 7.42 -7.02 -18.09
CA GLN A 692 8.07 -5.73 -17.90
C GLN A 692 7.44 -4.64 -18.78
N VAL A 693 7.10 -4.95 -20.03
CA VAL A 693 6.55 -3.97 -20.97
C VAL A 693 5.05 -3.81 -20.79
N GLY A 694 4.33 -4.92 -20.61
CA GLY A 694 2.87 -4.97 -20.48
C GLY A 694 2.34 -4.12 -19.33
N GLY A 695 2.87 -4.30 -18.11
CA GLY A 695 2.46 -3.51 -16.94
C GLY A 695 2.62 -2.01 -17.15
N ARG A 696 3.77 -1.57 -17.67
CA ARG A 696 4.06 -0.15 -17.96
C ARG A 696 3.11 0.45 -19.01
N ILE A 697 2.76 -0.33 -20.04
CA ILE A 697 1.79 0.11 -21.05
C ILE A 697 0.38 0.17 -20.46
N ASN A 698 0.00 -0.81 -19.62
CA ASN A 698 -1.31 -0.85 -18.98
C ASN A 698 -1.55 0.38 -18.11
N ASP A 699 -0.55 0.81 -17.35
CA ASP A 699 -0.63 2.02 -16.51
C ASP A 699 -0.74 3.30 -17.34
N LYS A 700 0.01 3.39 -18.46
CA LYS A 700 -0.09 4.52 -19.39
C LYS A 700 -1.48 4.61 -20.03
N ILE A 701 -2.07 3.48 -20.43
CA ILE A 701 -3.42 3.42 -21.01
C ILE A 701 -4.46 3.83 -19.97
N TYR A 702 -4.36 3.31 -18.74
CA TYR A 702 -5.25 3.67 -17.64
C TYR A 702 -5.20 5.18 -17.35
N ALA A 703 -4.00 5.75 -17.23
CA ALA A 703 -3.81 7.18 -16.99
C ALA A 703 -4.38 8.04 -18.13
N HIS A 704 -4.23 7.61 -19.38
CA HIS A 704 -4.81 8.29 -20.55
C HIS A 704 -6.34 8.36 -20.47
N TYR A 705 -7.02 7.24 -20.23
CA TYR A 705 -8.48 7.21 -20.13
C TYR A 705 -9.00 7.92 -18.87
N LYS A 706 -8.29 7.84 -17.75
CA LYS A 706 -8.60 8.60 -16.52
C LYS A 706 -8.60 10.11 -16.79
N ARG A 707 -7.57 10.64 -17.48
CA ARG A 707 -7.50 12.06 -17.87
C ARG A 707 -8.65 12.48 -18.78
N ARG A 708 -9.06 11.61 -19.70
CA ARG A 708 -10.16 11.88 -20.65
C ARG A 708 -11.54 11.84 -19.99
N ASN A 709 -11.67 11.22 -18.83
CA ASN A 709 -12.92 11.04 -18.11
C ASN A 709 -12.95 11.85 -16.79
N ASN A 710 -12.61 13.14 -16.86
CA ASN A 710 -12.63 14.08 -15.72
C ASN A 710 -11.90 13.55 -14.47
N GLN A 711 -10.73 12.94 -14.64
CA GLN A 711 -9.94 12.32 -13.55
C GLN A 711 -10.64 11.18 -12.80
N THR A 712 -11.82 10.74 -13.25
CA THR A 712 -12.56 9.64 -12.62
C THR A 712 -12.08 8.31 -13.21
N GLY A 713 -11.34 7.54 -12.39
CA GLY A 713 -10.82 6.23 -12.76
C GLY A 713 -11.92 5.17 -12.82
N ARG A 714 -11.80 4.22 -13.76
CA ARG A 714 -12.68 3.06 -13.87
C ARG A 714 -11.84 1.80 -14.14
N PRO A 715 -12.10 0.67 -13.47
CA PRO A 715 -11.36 -0.57 -13.70
C PRO A 715 -11.35 -0.98 -15.17
N GLU A 716 -12.43 -0.71 -15.91
CA GLU A 716 -12.56 -1.02 -17.34
C GLU A 716 -11.47 -0.40 -18.22
N PHE A 717 -10.80 0.66 -17.77
CA PHE A 717 -9.66 1.25 -18.48
C PHE A 717 -8.43 0.34 -18.56
N ARG A 718 -8.43 -0.79 -17.84
CA ARG A 718 -7.43 -1.88 -17.95
C ARG A 718 -7.74 -2.86 -19.09
N ALA A 719 -8.98 -2.91 -19.58
CA ALA A 719 -9.42 -3.87 -20.60
C ALA A 719 -8.80 -3.66 -22.01
N PRO A 720 -8.50 -2.43 -22.49
CA PRO A 720 -7.99 -2.25 -23.85
C PRO A 720 -6.69 -3.00 -24.14
N LEU A 721 -5.75 -3.06 -23.20
CA LEU A 721 -4.51 -3.81 -23.41
C LEU A 721 -4.74 -5.32 -23.49
N MET A 722 -5.82 -5.82 -22.89
CA MET A 722 -6.19 -7.24 -23.00
C MET A 722 -6.51 -7.62 -24.46
N LEU A 723 -6.88 -6.69 -25.33
CA LEU A 723 -7.07 -6.97 -26.75
C LEU A 723 -5.75 -7.36 -27.46
N ALA A 724 -4.59 -7.01 -26.89
CA ALA A 724 -3.31 -7.51 -27.39
C ALA A 724 -3.22 -9.04 -27.29
N VAL A 725 -3.92 -9.67 -26.33
CA VAL A 725 -4.03 -11.13 -26.21
C VAL A 725 -4.64 -11.73 -27.47
N ALA A 726 -5.67 -11.09 -28.04
CA ALA A 726 -6.35 -11.54 -29.25
C ALA A 726 -5.46 -11.55 -30.51
N ILE A 727 -4.33 -10.84 -30.47
CA ILE A 727 -3.38 -10.76 -31.58
C ILE A 727 -2.17 -11.64 -31.28
N LEU A 728 -1.54 -11.44 -30.13
CA LEU A 728 -0.28 -12.11 -29.77
C LEU A 728 -0.43 -13.62 -29.62
N LEU A 729 -1.52 -14.11 -29.00
CA LEU A 729 -1.73 -15.55 -28.84
C LEU A 729 -1.93 -16.25 -30.20
N PRO A 730 -2.87 -15.82 -31.07
CA PRO A 730 -3.08 -16.47 -32.35
C PRO A 730 -1.86 -16.38 -33.27
N VAL A 731 -1.22 -15.21 -33.38
CA VAL A 731 -0.02 -15.04 -34.21
C VAL A 731 1.12 -15.91 -33.70
N GLY A 732 1.37 -15.92 -32.39
CA GLY A 732 2.40 -16.76 -31.79
C GLY A 732 2.14 -18.26 -32.01
N GLN A 733 0.90 -18.71 -31.83
CA GLN A 733 0.53 -20.12 -32.05
C GLN A 733 0.60 -20.53 -33.52
N LEU A 734 0.11 -19.71 -34.45
CA LEU A 734 0.20 -20.00 -35.88
C LEU A 734 1.66 -20.08 -36.33
N LEU A 735 2.50 -19.14 -35.87
CA LEU A 735 3.93 -19.17 -36.15
C LEU A 735 4.58 -20.43 -35.55
N TYR A 736 4.30 -20.75 -34.30
CA TYR A 736 4.81 -21.96 -33.62
C TYR A 736 4.41 -23.25 -34.34
N GLY A 737 3.11 -23.47 -34.56
CA GLY A 737 2.59 -24.73 -35.08
C GLY A 737 2.91 -24.99 -36.54
N TRP A 738 2.79 -23.99 -37.42
CA TRP A 738 3.07 -24.18 -38.84
C TRP A 738 4.56 -24.27 -39.15
N SER A 739 5.40 -23.49 -38.45
CA SER A 739 6.85 -23.62 -38.59
C SER A 739 7.34 -25.00 -38.10
N ALA A 740 6.78 -25.50 -36.99
CA ALA A 740 6.99 -26.87 -36.51
C ALA A 740 6.50 -27.94 -37.50
N GLN A 741 5.30 -27.77 -38.07
CA GLN A 741 4.72 -28.69 -39.03
C GLN A 741 5.60 -28.84 -40.28
N PHE A 742 6.10 -27.74 -40.83
CA PHE A 742 6.96 -27.74 -42.01
C PHE A 742 8.45 -27.96 -41.72
N ARG A 743 8.84 -28.14 -40.44
CA ARG A 743 10.25 -28.26 -40.02
C ARG A 743 11.12 -27.12 -40.55
N LEU A 744 10.61 -25.89 -40.43
CA LEU A 744 11.37 -24.68 -40.80
C LEU A 744 12.57 -24.49 -39.86
N HIS A 745 13.38 -23.46 -40.06
CA HIS A 745 14.51 -23.18 -39.18
C HIS A 745 14.05 -23.10 -37.71
N TRP A 746 14.75 -23.80 -36.80
CA TRP A 746 14.38 -23.99 -35.39
C TRP A 746 14.07 -22.67 -34.64
N LEU A 747 14.68 -21.56 -35.06
CA LEU A 747 14.40 -20.25 -34.46
C LEU A 747 12.96 -19.75 -34.70
N LEU A 748 12.27 -20.16 -35.78
CA LEU A 748 10.91 -19.70 -36.07
C LEU A 748 9.87 -20.17 -35.05
N PRO A 749 9.81 -21.47 -34.69
CA PRO A 749 8.94 -21.92 -33.61
C PRO A 749 9.20 -21.19 -32.28
N ASP A 750 10.47 -20.95 -31.96
CA ASP A 750 10.86 -20.22 -30.75
C ASP A 750 10.39 -18.77 -30.73
N ILE A 751 10.50 -18.05 -31.85
CA ILE A 751 9.92 -16.70 -31.97
C ILE A 751 8.39 -16.76 -31.76
N GLY A 752 7.73 -17.78 -32.33
CA GLY A 752 6.31 -18.02 -32.12
C GLY A 752 5.95 -18.21 -30.64
N VAL A 753 6.70 -19.05 -29.92
CA VAL A 753 6.45 -19.30 -28.50
C VAL A 753 6.74 -18.08 -27.62
N THR A 754 7.73 -17.27 -27.96
CA THR A 754 8.02 -16.00 -27.27
C THR A 754 6.85 -15.02 -27.40
N LEU A 755 6.30 -14.85 -28.61
CA LEU A 755 5.14 -13.98 -28.84
C LEU A 755 3.89 -14.47 -28.09
N PHE A 756 3.66 -15.79 -28.15
CA PHE A 756 2.57 -16.44 -27.43
C PHE A 756 2.68 -16.23 -25.91
N SER A 757 3.86 -16.50 -25.33
CA SER A 757 4.12 -16.33 -23.90
C SER A 757 4.01 -14.86 -23.45
N THR A 758 4.43 -13.93 -24.31
CA THR A 758 4.25 -12.48 -24.11
C THR A 758 2.77 -12.13 -24.00
N GLY A 759 1.94 -12.62 -24.92
CA GLY A 759 0.50 -12.36 -24.88
C GLY A 759 -0.17 -12.96 -23.64
N ILE A 760 0.25 -14.15 -23.20
CA ILE A 760 -0.24 -14.77 -21.96
C ILE A 760 0.02 -13.85 -20.77
N ILE A 761 1.29 -13.49 -20.50
CA ILE A 761 1.62 -12.73 -19.30
C ILE A 761 1.00 -11.32 -19.29
N VAL A 762 0.85 -10.68 -20.45
CA VAL A 762 0.14 -9.40 -20.58
C VAL A 762 -1.33 -9.55 -20.18
N GLY A 763 -1.99 -10.61 -20.66
CA GLY A 763 -3.37 -10.93 -20.26
C GLY A 763 -3.49 -11.14 -18.75
N TYR A 764 -2.56 -11.90 -18.15
CA TYR A 764 -2.49 -12.13 -16.71
C TYR A 764 -2.45 -10.82 -15.91
N GLN A 765 -1.49 -9.94 -16.23
CA GLN A 765 -1.31 -8.69 -15.49
C GLN A 765 -2.54 -7.79 -15.62
N CYS A 766 -3.16 -7.73 -16.80
CA CYS A 766 -4.37 -6.95 -16.99
C CYS A 766 -5.54 -7.50 -16.17
N ILE A 767 -5.70 -8.83 -16.10
CA ILE A 767 -6.73 -9.49 -15.28
C ILE A 767 -6.51 -9.17 -13.80
N GLN A 768 -5.27 -9.31 -13.32
CA GLN A 768 -4.93 -9.05 -11.92
C GLN A 768 -5.20 -7.60 -11.54
N ALA A 769 -4.73 -6.64 -12.35
CA ALA A 769 -4.97 -5.22 -12.11
C ALA A 769 -6.47 -4.89 -12.12
N TYR A 770 -7.23 -5.41 -13.10
CA TYR A 770 -8.67 -5.19 -13.20
C TYR A 770 -9.43 -5.70 -11.97
N VAL A 771 -9.06 -6.87 -11.43
CA VAL A 771 -9.71 -7.44 -10.24
C VAL A 771 -9.41 -6.64 -8.99
N ILE A 772 -8.15 -6.19 -8.81
CA ILE A 772 -7.77 -5.34 -7.68
C ILE A 772 -8.55 -4.03 -7.71
N ASP A 773 -8.65 -3.40 -8.89
CA ASP A 773 -9.39 -2.14 -9.08
C ASP A 773 -10.91 -2.34 -8.89
N CYS A 774 -11.45 -3.52 -9.20
CA CYS A 774 -12.88 -3.85 -9.01
C CYS A 774 -13.25 -4.18 -7.56
N TYR A 775 -12.32 -4.75 -6.78
CA TYR A 775 -12.58 -5.28 -5.44
C TYR A 775 -11.50 -4.83 -4.43
N PRO A 776 -11.31 -3.53 -4.19
CA PRO A 776 -10.21 -3.03 -3.37
C PRO A 776 -10.24 -3.58 -1.93
N VAL A 777 -11.44 -3.66 -1.32
CA VAL A 777 -11.64 -4.18 0.05
C VAL A 777 -11.39 -5.70 0.14
N TYR A 778 -11.73 -6.45 -0.92
CA TYR A 778 -11.68 -7.91 -0.93
C TYR A 778 -10.70 -8.48 -1.96
N ALA A 779 -9.65 -7.73 -2.30
CA ALA A 779 -8.74 -8.05 -3.39
C ALA A 779 -8.07 -9.43 -3.21
N ALA A 780 -7.68 -9.78 -1.99
CA ALA A 780 -7.07 -11.07 -1.68
C ALA A 780 -8.02 -12.26 -1.93
N SER A 781 -9.29 -12.18 -1.49
CA SER A 781 -10.28 -13.23 -1.73
C SER A 781 -10.67 -13.33 -3.21
N ALA A 782 -10.77 -12.20 -3.90
CA ALA A 782 -11.01 -12.16 -5.33
C ALA A 782 -9.87 -12.86 -6.10
N MET A 783 -8.61 -12.53 -5.78
CA MET A 783 -7.42 -13.19 -6.33
C MET A 783 -7.34 -14.70 -6.02
N GLY A 784 -7.75 -15.10 -4.81
CA GLY A 784 -7.89 -16.52 -4.45
C GLY A 784 -8.90 -17.25 -5.34
N SER A 785 -10.01 -16.60 -5.68
CA SER A 785 -11.05 -17.15 -6.57
C SER A 785 -10.52 -17.41 -7.99
N LEU A 786 -9.70 -16.49 -8.51
CA LEU A 786 -9.05 -16.65 -9.81
C LEU A 786 -8.07 -17.82 -9.80
N THR A 787 -7.35 -18.02 -8.69
CA THR A 787 -6.32 -19.05 -8.57
C THR A 787 -6.89 -20.46 -8.67
N LEU A 788 -8.12 -20.69 -8.21
CA LEU A 788 -8.85 -21.96 -8.35
C LEU A 788 -9.01 -22.37 -9.82
N LEU A 789 -9.65 -21.51 -10.62
CA LEU A 789 -9.87 -21.81 -12.05
C LEU A 789 -8.57 -21.77 -12.85
N ARG A 790 -7.61 -20.92 -12.45
CA ARG A 790 -6.23 -20.94 -12.97
C ARG A 790 -5.65 -22.35 -12.86
N SER A 791 -5.61 -22.91 -11.66
CA SER A 791 -5.02 -24.22 -11.44
C SER A 791 -5.83 -25.37 -12.02
N ALA A 792 -7.17 -25.25 -12.09
CA ALA A 792 -7.99 -26.20 -12.83
C ALA A 792 -7.62 -26.23 -14.32
N GLY A 793 -7.42 -25.08 -14.96
CA GLY A 793 -6.91 -25.00 -16.33
C GLY A 793 -5.53 -25.62 -16.49
N GLY A 794 -4.63 -25.36 -15.55
CA GLY A 794 -3.29 -25.97 -15.52
C GLY A 794 -3.30 -27.49 -15.29
N PHE A 795 -4.34 -28.03 -14.67
CA PHE A 795 -4.54 -29.47 -14.53
C PHE A 795 -5.10 -30.09 -15.81
N VAL A 796 -6.17 -29.51 -16.38
CA VAL A 796 -6.92 -30.12 -17.50
C VAL A 796 -6.19 -30.04 -18.84
N PHE A 797 -5.57 -28.91 -19.16
CA PHE A 797 -5.08 -28.66 -20.52
C PHE A 797 -3.87 -29.54 -20.92
N PRO A 798 -2.86 -29.77 -20.05
CA PRO A 798 -1.76 -30.69 -20.34
C PRO A 798 -2.23 -32.11 -20.67
N GLU A 799 -3.29 -32.60 -20.03
CA GLU A 799 -3.84 -33.95 -20.26
C GLU A 799 -4.36 -34.12 -21.68
N VAL A 800 -4.98 -33.08 -22.24
CA VAL A 800 -5.56 -33.11 -23.60
C VAL A 800 -4.50 -32.87 -24.68
N ALA A 801 -3.35 -32.29 -24.32
CA ALA A 801 -2.33 -31.84 -25.26
C ALA A 801 -1.79 -32.95 -26.18
N PRO A 802 -1.35 -34.13 -25.69
CA PRO A 802 -0.81 -35.18 -26.55
C PRO A 802 -1.86 -35.76 -27.50
N ALA A 803 -3.11 -35.90 -27.06
CA ALA A 803 -4.21 -36.36 -27.90
C ALA A 803 -4.51 -35.36 -29.03
N LEU A 804 -4.51 -34.06 -28.71
CA LEU A 804 -4.73 -32.99 -29.67
C LEU A 804 -3.66 -32.97 -30.78
N TYR A 805 -2.38 -33.00 -30.40
CA TYR A 805 -1.29 -32.96 -31.38
C TYR A 805 -1.16 -34.24 -32.20
N ARG A 806 -1.50 -35.41 -31.64
CA ARG A 806 -1.54 -36.67 -32.43
C ARG A 806 -2.68 -36.69 -33.44
N ALA A 807 -3.85 -36.16 -33.09
CA ALA A 807 -5.02 -36.16 -33.98
C ALA A 807 -4.90 -35.14 -35.11
N LEU A 808 -4.37 -33.94 -34.84
CA LEU A 808 -4.38 -32.82 -35.79
C LEU A 808 -2.98 -32.46 -36.34
N GLY A 809 -1.91 -32.96 -35.74
CA GLY A 809 -0.55 -32.47 -36.00
C GLY A 809 -0.32 -31.06 -35.42
N TYR A 810 0.92 -30.58 -35.46
CA TYR A 810 1.31 -29.29 -34.87
C TYR A 810 0.63 -28.10 -35.56
N GLY A 811 0.49 -28.12 -36.89
CA GLY A 811 -0.11 -27.02 -37.65
C GLY A 811 -1.59 -26.80 -37.33
N TRP A 812 -2.43 -27.82 -37.51
CA TRP A 812 -3.88 -27.70 -37.28
C TRP A 812 -4.24 -27.63 -35.80
N ALA A 813 -3.50 -28.30 -34.90
CA ALA A 813 -3.69 -28.15 -33.46
C ALA A 813 -3.45 -26.69 -33.03
N SER A 814 -2.33 -26.08 -33.44
CA SER A 814 -2.06 -24.68 -33.13
C SER A 814 -3.03 -23.72 -33.83
N THR A 815 -3.55 -24.07 -35.01
CA THR A 815 -4.59 -23.26 -35.69
C THR A 815 -5.90 -23.29 -34.91
N LEU A 816 -6.30 -24.45 -34.37
CA LEU A 816 -7.47 -24.56 -33.49
C LEU A 816 -7.27 -23.72 -32.21
N ILE A 817 -6.11 -23.86 -31.57
CA ILE A 817 -5.76 -23.08 -30.37
C ILE A 817 -5.78 -21.58 -30.70
N ALA A 818 -5.20 -21.16 -31.82
CA ALA A 818 -5.19 -19.77 -32.27
C ALA A 818 -6.61 -19.24 -32.52
N GLY A 819 -7.48 -20.02 -33.15
CA GLY A 819 -8.88 -19.66 -33.38
C GLY A 819 -9.64 -19.45 -32.08
N VAL A 820 -9.56 -20.41 -31.16
CA VAL A 820 -10.21 -20.31 -29.84
C VAL A 820 -9.64 -19.16 -29.02
N ALA A 821 -8.31 -19.02 -28.99
CA ALA A 821 -7.64 -17.94 -28.26
C ALA A 821 -7.98 -16.55 -28.82
N GLY A 822 -8.13 -16.42 -30.13
CA GLY A 822 -8.59 -15.20 -30.77
C GLY A 822 -10.02 -14.84 -30.36
N VAL A 823 -10.94 -15.80 -30.42
CA VAL A 823 -12.35 -15.59 -30.02
C VAL A 823 -12.45 -15.22 -28.55
N VAL A 824 -11.83 -16.01 -27.66
CA VAL A 824 -11.85 -15.75 -26.21
C VAL A 824 -11.14 -14.44 -25.87
N GLY A 825 -10.01 -14.16 -26.53
CA GLY A 825 -9.20 -12.96 -26.36
C GLY A 825 -9.89 -11.67 -26.81
N VAL A 826 -10.86 -11.73 -27.74
CA VAL A 826 -11.72 -10.58 -28.09
C VAL A 826 -12.95 -10.52 -27.21
N ALA A 827 -13.62 -11.66 -27.00
CA ALA A 827 -14.90 -11.72 -26.29
C ALA A 827 -14.76 -11.22 -24.85
N ALA A 828 -13.76 -11.67 -24.10
CA ALA A 828 -13.64 -11.31 -22.70
C ALA A 828 -13.35 -9.80 -22.48
N PRO A 829 -12.38 -9.16 -23.16
CA PRO A 829 -12.17 -7.71 -23.01
C PRO A 829 -13.35 -6.87 -23.47
N VAL A 830 -14.04 -7.26 -24.55
CA VAL A 830 -15.26 -6.57 -25.00
C VAL A 830 -16.35 -6.70 -23.95
N VAL A 831 -16.50 -7.88 -23.34
CA VAL A 831 -17.49 -8.09 -22.28
C VAL A 831 -17.23 -7.16 -21.09
N LEU A 832 -15.97 -7.08 -20.64
CA LEU A 832 -15.55 -6.21 -19.55
C LEU A 832 -15.69 -4.72 -19.91
N TRP A 833 -15.35 -4.32 -21.13
CA TRP A 833 -15.45 -2.92 -21.57
C TRP A 833 -16.90 -2.43 -21.67
N VAL A 834 -17.78 -3.24 -22.26
CA VAL A 834 -19.17 -2.83 -22.58
C VAL A 834 -20.12 -3.07 -21.40
N TRP A 835 -20.02 -4.22 -20.74
CA TRP A 835 -20.93 -4.62 -19.65
C TRP A 835 -20.30 -4.55 -18.26
N GLY A 836 -18.99 -4.34 -18.13
CA GLY A 836 -18.29 -4.23 -16.84
C GLY A 836 -18.97 -3.31 -15.83
N PRO A 837 -19.36 -2.07 -16.19
CA PRO A 837 -20.00 -1.16 -15.24
C PRO A 837 -21.36 -1.69 -14.73
N ARG A 838 -22.14 -2.34 -15.60
CA ARG A 838 -23.43 -2.94 -15.23
C ARG A 838 -23.26 -4.19 -14.38
N LEU A 839 -22.26 -5.01 -14.68
CA LEU A 839 -21.95 -6.21 -13.90
C LEU A 839 -21.42 -5.82 -12.52
N ARG A 840 -20.64 -4.74 -12.43
CA ARG A 840 -20.07 -4.22 -11.18
C ARG A 840 -21.14 -3.61 -10.28
N ALA A 841 -22.07 -2.84 -10.84
CA ALA A 841 -23.20 -2.28 -10.10
C ALA A 841 -24.13 -3.35 -9.49
N ARG A 842 -24.12 -4.59 -10.01
CA ARG A 842 -24.87 -5.73 -9.48
C ARG A 842 -24.09 -6.55 -8.45
N SER A 843 -22.81 -6.24 -8.23
CA SER A 843 -21.92 -6.99 -7.36
C SER A 843 -21.90 -6.36 -5.96
N PRO A 844 -22.50 -6.99 -4.93
CA PRO A 844 -22.47 -6.47 -3.56
C PRO A 844 -21.05 -6.34 -2.98
N TYR A 845 -20.07 -7.05 -3.56
CA TYR A 845 -18.66 -6.97 -3.13
C TYR A 845 -17.84 -5.90 -3.84
N ALA A 846 -18.34 -5.29 -4.92
CA ALA A 846 -17.55 -4.36 -5.75
C ALA A 846 -17.87 -2.88 -5.49
N SER A 847 -18.99 -2.60 -4.82
CA SER A 847 -19.45 -1.24 -4.51
C SER A 847 -18.98 -0.70 -3.16
N GLY A 848 -18.28 -1.49 -2.34
CA GLY A 848 -17.84 -1.05 -1.01
C GLY A 848 -18.96 -0.84 0.02
N GLU A 849 -20.23 -0.90 -0.38
CA GLU A 849 -21.38 -0.91 0.52
C GLU A 849 -21.63 -2.33 1.05
N VAL A 850 -21.16 -2.59 2.27
CA VAL A 850 -21.61 -3.77 3.02
C VAL A 850 -22.90 -3.40 3.72
N GLY A 851 -24.01 -3.99 3.26
CA GLY A 851 -25.16 -4.23 4.12
C GLY A 851 -24.88 -5.43 5.01
N LEU A 852 -24.91 -5.16 6.32
CA LEU A 852 -24.80 -6.04 7.50
C LEU A 852 -23.39 -6.41 7.98
#